data_AF-A0A1Q8BM33-F1
#
_entry.id   AF-A0A1Q8BM33-F1
#
_cell.length_a   1.000
_cell.length_b   1.000
_cell.length_c   1.000
_cell.angle_alpha   90.00
_cell.angle_beta   90.00
_cell.angle_gamma   90.00
#
_symmetry.space_group_name_H-M   'P 1'
#
loop_
_entity.id
_entity.type
_entity.pdbx_description
1 polymer ?
#
loop_
_entity_poly.entity_id
_entity_poly.type
_entity_poly.pdbx_seq_one_letter_code
_entity_poly.pdbx_strand_id
1 'polypeptide(L)'
;MSINQSAAWRTLITAVHPHPSVKINHGATFLVTDQAGSVPLGSAGEYGLYSADTRFVSRHELRLNGRRPDSVASVRISFRHARWHMIADSIAGPGGDMREARVAVTVDRLISLQQMHEDLVLETYARAPVTVLLEVALESDFADLFEVRYKSWQRRADLNTWWLGPNSLESRYQNADFVRRCLIRAPNRTKGITYANGALRIPADLVPGEKWKICLQYDLLTSDDDMPKLAERCPFEQGEVDPLTQARAWQVSVSQIEPADIRLQFAYERAIEDLAALRLHEQETSSHRWMPAAGLPWFMALFGRDSLIASIQALVAQPAVALGTLENLARWQSDVDDPERDAEPGKIPHELRVGEWAHFGLIPHRPYYGTADATPLYLLLLAEHFRWHGDAGALGPFRQAAVRCLEWIDRHGDRDGDGFQEYAPRTPRGYRNQGWRDAHDGVIDETGAFPELPIGTCEMQAYVYGAKMNMAPLFEAWGDAATATRLRREAFELRRKFNDTFWVDGQLAFVLDGRKRPVSTVTSNPGHCLWMGILDEERGRIAGRRLMEPDLFTGWGLRVLSDKHPSYDPHSYQRGSVWPHDSVIAAAGLRRYGLAEEAWTVLDGLLAAVMCFEDIQMPELFAGLPRGEFAVPVPYRMANVPQAWAAGSVLQMVRVLLGLEPDVPNSRIYLDPALPAWCSRLRLSNIR
;
A
#
# COMPACT_ATOMS: atom_id res chain seq x y z
N MET A 1 -36.01 25.89 -35.19
CA MET A 1 -36.87 25.43 -34.08
C MET A 1 -36.73 23.91 -34.03
N SER A 2 -36.29 23.21 -32.99
CA SER A 2 -35.97 23.56 -31.61
C SER A 2 -34.76 22.71 -31.19
N ILE A 3 -33.81 23.37 -30.57
CA ILE A 3 -32.69 22.80 -29.83
C ILE A 3 -33.26 21.98 -28.66
N ASN A 4 -32.94 20.69 -28.58
CA ASN A 4 -33.15 19.92 -27.35
C ASN A 4 -31.84 20.00 -26.54
N GLN A 5 -31.63 21.17 -25.93
CA GLN A 5 -30.70 21.33 -24.82
C GLN A 5 -31.31 20.57 -23.65
N SER A 6 -31.01 19.29 -23.52
CA SER A 6 -31.03 18.69 -22.19
C SER A 6 -29.93 19.41 -21.42
N ALA A 7 -30.32 20.31 -20.52
CA ALA A 7 -29.39 20.91 -19.59
C ALA A 7 -28.61 19.76 -18.94
N ALA A 8 -27.28 19.75 -19.10
CA ALA A 8 -26.44 18.78 -18.42
C ALA A 8 -26.71 18.96 -16.92
N TRP A 9 -27.38 17.98 -16.32
CA TRP A 9 -27.57 17.93 -14.88
C TRP A 9 -26.19 18.07 -14.26
N ARG A 10 -25.99 19.10 -13.43
CA ARG A 10 -24.76 19.21 -12.64
C ARG A 10 -24.78 18.05 -11.65
N THR A 11 -24.13 16.95 -12.00
CA THR A 11 -23.82 15.89 -11.03
C THR A 11 -22.93 16.52 -9.97
N LEU A 12 -23.45 16.68 -8.76
CA LEU A 12 -22.64 17.03 -7.60
C LEU A 12 -21.78 15.81 -7.30
N ILE A 13 -20.54 15.83 -7.78
CA ILE A 13 -19.55 14.80 -7.46
C ILE A 13 -19.22 14.98 -5.98
N THR A 14 -19.79 14.09 -5.16
CA THR A 14 -19.33 13.89 -3.78
C THR A 14 -18.17 12.90 -3.82
N ALA A 15 -17.21 13.02 -2.91
CA ALA A 15 -16.12 12.06 -2.80
C ALA A 15 -16.69 10.63 -2.74
N VAL A 16 -16.06 9.71 -3.47
CA VAL A 16 -16.55 8.34 -3.56
C VAL A 16 -15.88 7.49 -2.48
N HIS A 17 -16.70 6.86 -1.62
CA HIS A 17 -16.24 6.05 -0.51
C HIS A 17 -16.75 4.60 -0.67
N PRO A 18 -15.88 3.57 -0.68
CA PRO A 18 -16.33 2.19 -0.57
C PRO A 18 -16.95 1.92 0.81
N HIS A 19 -16.28 2.41 1.86
CA HIS A 19 -16.70 2.37 3.26
C HIS A 19 -16.08 3.57 3.99
N PRO A 20 -16.87 4.57 4.42
CA PRO A 20 -16.31 5.75 5.05
C PRO A 20 -15.72 5.36 6.41
N SER A 21 -14.39 5.47 6.53
CA SER A 21 -13.59 5.07 7.70
C SER A 21 -12.45 6.05 7.91
N VAL A 22 -11.98 6.18 9.15
CA VAL A 22 -10.79 6.97 9.48
C VAL A 22 -9.63 6.03 9.76
N LYS A 23 -8.51 6.27 9.08
CA LYS A 23 -7.30 5.45 9.13
C LYS A 23 -6.09 6.30 9.48
N ILE A 24 -5.37 5.90 10.53
CA ILE A 24 -4.09 6.48 10.95
C ILE A 24 -3.10 5.36 11.30
N ASN A 25 -1.82 5.56 11.03
CA ASN A 25 -0.80 4.54 11.18
C ASN A 25 0.61 5.11 11.43
N HIS A 26 1.50 4.26 11.94
CA HIS A 26 2.94 4.49 12.02
C HIS A 26 3.65 3.14 12.04
N GLY A 27 4.54 2.88 11.08
CA GLY A 27 5.10 1.54 10.90
C GLY A 27 3.99 0.53 10.57
N ALA A 28 4.10 -0.67 11.13
CA ALA A 28 3.07 -1.71 11.03
C ALA A 28 1.92 -1.54 12.07
N THR A 29 1.90 -0.44 12.83
CA THR A 29 0.84 -0.14 13.81
C THR A 29 -0.19 0.80 13.20
N PHE A 30 -1.47 0.45 13.27
CA PHE A 30 -2.52 1.25 12.65
C PHE A 30 -3.88 1.11 13.33
N LEU A 31 -4.69 2.15 13.22
CA LEU A 31 -6.06 2.22 13.71
C LEU A 31 -7.01 2.41 12.52
N VAL A 32 -8.08 1.62 12.50
CA VAL A 32 -9.21 1.77 11.56
C VAL A 32 -10.49 1.94 12.37
N THR A 33 -11.18 3.06 12.19
CA THR A 33 -12.46 3.35 12.86
C THR A 33 -13.58 3.66 11.87
N ASP A 34 -14.82 3.64 12.35
CA ASP A 34 -15.90 4.34 11.64
C ASP A 34 -15.63 5.86 11.58
N GLN A 35 -16.44 6.60 10.82
CA GLN A 35 -16.30 8.07 10.73
C GLN A 35 -16.52 8.80 12.06
N ALA A 36 -17.24 8.18 13.00
CA ALA A 36 -17.49 8.73 14.33
C ALA A 36 -16.39 8.35 15.35
N GLY A 37 -15.28 7.75 14.89
CA GLY A 37 -14.13 7.43 15.74
C GLY A 37 -14.34 6.21 16.62
N SER A 38 -15.34 5.37 16.39
CA SER A 38 -15.55 4.13 17.14
C SER A 38 -15.04 2.90 16.39
N VAL A 39 -14.67 1.89 17.16
CA VAL A 39 -14.51 0.51 16.72
C VAL A 39 -15.73 -0.26 17.26
N PRO A 40 -16.83 -0.37 16.48
CA PRO A 40 -18.09 -0.91 16.96
C PRO A 40 -18.05 -2.44 17.11
N LEU A 41 -18.68 -2.94 18.18
CA LEU A 41 -18.84 -4.37 18.44
C LEU A 41 -19.62 -5.06 17.32
N GLY A 42 -19.18 -6.25 16.91
CA GLY A 42 -19.93 -7.09 15.96
C GLY A 42 -20.04 -6.50 14.55
N SER A 43 -19.34 -5.40 14.26
CA SER A 43 -19.15 -4.98 12.88
C SER A 43 -18.47 -6.14 12.14
N ALA A 44 -19.02 -6.49 10.97
CA ALA A 44 -18.51 -7.56 10.13
C ALA A 44 -17.14 -7.21 9.48
N GLY A 45 -16.32 -6.39 10.17
CA GLY A 45 -15.49 -5.35 9.56
C GLY A 45 -14.06 -5.26 10.08
N GLU A 46 -13.29 -4.57 9.26
CA GLU A 46 -11.87 -4.23 9.34
C GLU A 46 -11.49 -3.26 10.49
N TYR A 47 -12.46 -2.77 11.27
CA TYR A 47 -12.21 -1.83 12.36
C TYR A 47 -11.38 -2.48 13.48
N GLY A 48 -10.49 -1.68 14.07
CA GLY A 48 -9.65 -2.10 15.18
C GLY A 48 -8.34 -1.33 15.28
N LEU A 49 -7.64 -1.55 16.38
CA LEU A 49 -6.24 -1.17 16.57
C LEU A 49 -5.36 -2.39 16.32
N TYR A 50 -4.45 -2.29 15.38
CA TYR A 50 -3.61 -3.38 14.90
C TYR A 50 -2.13 -3.08 15.08
N SER A 51 -1.34 -4.12 15.31
CA SER A 51 0.11 -4.10 15.23
C SER A 51 0.62 -5.53 15.02
N ALA A 52 1.77 -5.71 14.37
CA ALA A 52 2.40 -7.03 14.16
C ALA A 52 1.40 -8.12 13.67
N ASP A 53 0.67 -7.80 12.59
CA ASP A 53 -0.39 -8.63 11.98
C ASP A 53 -1.48 -9.12 12.98
N THR A 54 -1.71 -8.40 14.09
CA THR A 54 -2.67 -8.76 15.14
C THR A 54 -3.61 -7.59 15.46
N ARG A 55 -4.91 -7.85 15.62
CA ARG A 55 -5.88 -6.88 16.15
C ARG A 55 -5.86 -6.88 17.68
N PHE A 56 -5.28 -5.85 18.29
CA PHE A 56 -5.20 -5.71 19.74
C PHE A 56 -6.49 -5.16 20.37
N VAL A 57 -7.21 -4.28 19.67
CA VAL A 57 -8.49 -3.73 20.16
C VAL A 57 -9.55 -3.95 19.09
N SER A 58 -10.54 -4.77 19.42
CA SER A 58 -11.67 -5.15 18.56
C SER A 58 -12.96 -4.39 18.89
N ARG A 59 -12.98 -3.67 20.02
CA ARG A 59 -14.03 -2.72 20.37
C ARG A 59 -13.46 -1.51 21.09
N HIS A 60 -13.89 -0.32 20.67
CA HIS A 60 -13.61 0.96 21.30
C HIS A 60 -14.80 1.89 21.05
N GLU A 61 -15.58 2.15 22.10
CA GLU A 61 -16.75 3.04 22.03
C GLU A 61 -16.77 4.00 23.21
N LEU A 62 -16.94 5.30 22.93
CA LEU A 62 -17.13 6.32 23.96
C LEU A 62 -18.61 6.49 24.30
N ARG A 63 -18.91 6.60 25.59
CA ARG A 63 -20.24 6.93 26.10
C ARG A 63 -20.16 7.95 27.23
N LEU A 64 -21.16 8.80 27.33
CA LEU A 64 -21.41 9.68 28.46
C LEU A 64 -22.74 9.29 29.09
N ASN A 65 -22.74 8.94 30.37
CA ASN A 65 -23.91 8.46 31.11
C ASN A 65 -24.66 7.34 30.36
N GLY A 66 -23.94 6.36 29.80
CA GLY A 66 -24.49 5.25 29.04
C GLY A 66 -24.92 5.56 27.59
N ARG A 67 -24.81 6.81 27.11
CA ARG A 67 -25.20 7.21 25.75
C ARG A 67 -24.00 7.58 24.90
N ARG A 68 -24.01 7.21 23.61
CA ARG A 68 -22.97 7.62 22.65
C ARG A 68 -23.14 9.11 22.32
N PRO A 69 -22.09 9.94 22.41
CA PRO A 69 -22.15 11.31 21.91
C PRO A 69 -22.24 11.32 20.38
N ASP A 70 -22.91 12.32 19.81
CA ASP A 70 -23.05 12.49 18.36
C ASP A 70 -21.77 13.10 17.78
N SER A 71 -21.14 12.43 16.82
CA SER A 71 -19.97 12.97 16.12
C SER A 71 -20.40 14.08 15.17
N VAL A 72 -19.92 15.31 15.43
CA VAL A 72 -20.21 16.49 14.62
C VAL A 72 -19.15 16.72 13.55
N ALA A 73 -17.89 16.39 13.85
CA ALA A 73 -16.78 16.48 12.91
C ALA A 73 -15.72 15.42 13.20
N SER A 74 -15.12 14.89 12.13
CA SER A 74 -13.91 14.08 12.15
C SER A 74 -12.89 14.73 11.21
N VAL A 75 -11.60 14.70 11.59
CA VAL A 75 -10.52 15.20 10.74
C VAL A 75 -9.27 14.35 10.94
N ARG A 76 -8.68 13.91 9.83
CA ARG A 76 -7.33 13.35 9.82
C ARG A 76 -6.34 14.51 9.71
N ILE A 77 -5.70 14.86 10.82
CA ILE A 77 -4.74 15.97 10.91
C ILE A 77 -3.42 15.58 10.23
N SER A 78 -3.00 14.32 10.38
CA SER A 78 -1.90 13.70 9.63
C SER A 78 -2.15 12.20 9.50
N PHE A 79 -1.31 11.48 8.77
CA PHE A 79 -1.39 10.01 8.71
C PHE A 79 -1.18 9.33 10.07
N ARG A 80 -0.67 10.02 11.10
CA ARG A 80 -0.52 9.50 12.47
C ARG A 80 -1.59 9.96 13.44
N HIS A 81 -2.34 11.01 13.10
CA HIS A 81 -3.17 11.76 14.06
C HIS A 81 -4.54 12.10 13.48
N ALA A 82 -5.58 11.71 14.19
CA ALA A 82 -6.95 12.09 13.90
C ALA A 82 -7.63 12.72 15.13
N ARG A 83 -8.57 13.62 14.86
CA ARG A 83 -9.38 14.31 15.86
C ARG A 83 -10.86 14.16 15.54
N TRP A 84 -11.66 13.96 16.58
CA TRP A 84 -13.11 13.99 16.53
C TRP A 84 -13.65 15.03 17.50
N HIS A 85 -14.70 15.71 17.08
CA HIS A 85 -15.47 16.60 17.94
C HIS A 85 -16.91 16.10 18.00
N MET A 86 -17.37 15.80 19.21
CA MET A 86 -18.65 15.16 19.47
C MET A 86 -19.46 15.98 20.47
N ILE A 87 -20.78 15.87 20.42
CA ILE A 87 -21.70 16.54 21.34
C ILE A 87 -22.59 15.52 22.02
N ALA A 88 -22.69 15.59 23.35
CA ALA A 88 -23.72 14.91 24.12
C ALA A 88 -24.75 15.93 24.59
N ASP A 89 -25.97 15.82 24.05
CA ASP A 89 -27.12 16.60 24.47
C ASP A 89 -27.92 15.90 25.58
N SER A 90 -28.74 16.66 26.30
CA SER A 90 -29.70 16.14 27.30
C SER A 90 -29.04 15.31 28.41
N ILE A 91 -27.94 15.80 28.96
CA ILE A 91 -27.25 15.13 30.07
C ILE A 91 -28.14 15.19 31.32
N ALA A 92 -28.76 14.06 31.65
CA ALA A 92 -29.52 13.90 32.88
C ALA A 92 -28.57 13.95 34.09
N GLY A 93 -28.87 14.79 35.08
CA GLY A 93 -28.18 14.85 36.36
C GLY A 93 -29.17 14.69 37.52
N PRO A 94 -28.73 14.19 38.69
CA PRO A 94 -29.61 13.93 39.83
C PRO A 94 -30.20 15.18 40.50
N GLY A 95 -29.81 16.40 40.11
CA GLY A 95 -30.10 17.65 40.82
C GLY A 95 -31.02 18.69 40.14
N GLY A 96 -31.60 18.45 38.95
CA GLY A 96 -32.51 19.43 38.34
C GLY A 96 -32.74 19.28 36.83
N ASP A 97 -33.51 20.23 36.26
CA ASP A 97 -33.84 20.30 34.82
C ASP A 97 -32.60 20.66 33.98
N MET A 98 -31.82 19.64 33.64
CA MET A 98 -30.62 19.75 32.81
C MET A 98 -30.89 19.35 31.35
N ARG A 99 -32.15 19.44 30.90
CA ARG A 99 -32.56 19.11 29.52
C ARG A 99 -31.85 19.96 28.46
N GLU A 100 -31.30 21.11 28.83
CA GLU A 100 -30.50 22.00 27.95
C GLU A 100 -28.98 21.88 28.14
N ALA A 101 -28.48 21.02 29.04
CA ALA A 101 -27.05 20.87 29.26
C ALA A 101 -26.40 20.10 28.11
N ARG A 102 -25.34 20.69 27.53
CA ARG A 102 -24.50 20.07 26.50
C ARG A 102 -23.11 19.82 27.03
N VAL A 103 -22.52 18.69 26.63
CA VAL A 103 -21.09 18.44 26.82
C VAL A 103 -20.45 18.21 25.46
N ALA A 104 -19.45 19.01 25.13
CA ALA A 104 -18.58 18.75 24.01
C ALA A 104 -17.47 17.78 24.43
N VAL A 105 -17.18 16.83 23.56
CA VAL A 105 -16.11 15.85 23.72
C VAL A 105 -15.18 15.99 22.53
N THR A 106 -13.93 16.33 22.80
CA THR A 106 -12.86 16.29 21.79
C THR A 106 -11.99 15.07 22.05
N VAL A 107 -11.78 14.27 21.01
CA VAL A 107 -10.98 13.05 21.05
C VAL A 107 -9.83 13.22 20.09
N ASP A 108 -8.61 13.10 20.58
CA ASP A 108 -7.39 13.10 19.78
C ASP A 108 -6.72 11.73 19.89
N ARG A 109 -6.39 11.09 18.76
CA ARG A 109 -5.65 9.83 18.74
C ARG A 109 -4.38 9.94 17.93
N LEU A 110 -3.26 9.52 18.52
CA LEU A 110 -1.95 9.50 17.90
C LEU A 110 -1.40 8.07 17.85
N ILE A 111 -0.96 7.64 16.67
CA ILE A 111 -0.28 6.35 16.51
C ILE A 111 1.24 6.53 16.53
N SER A 112 1.87 5.67 17.32
CA SER A 112 3.31 5.48 17.43
C SER A 112 3.62 3.99 17.24
N LEU A 113 4.91 3.63 17.21
CA LEU A 113 5.30 2.23 17.05
C LEU A 113 4.80 1.42 18.24
N GLN A 114 3.98 0.41 17.96
CA GLN A 114 3.38 -0.50 18.96
C GLN A 114 2.60 0.25 20.06
N GLN A 115 2.10 1.46 19.76
CA GLN A 115 1.40 2.28 20.74
C GLN A 115 0.34 3.16 20.10
N MET A 116 -0.80 3.30 20.78
CA MET A 116 -1.75 4.38 20.54
C MET A 116 -1.82 5.27 21.78
N HIS A 117 -1.89 6.57 21.54
CA HIS A 117 -2.22 7.55 22.56
C HIS A 117 -3.60 8.15 22.28
N GLU A 118 -4.41 8.36 23.32
CA GLU A 118 -5.73 8.98 23.23
C GLU A 118 -5.91 10.07 24.28
N ASP A 119 -6.19 11.30 23.83
CA ASP A 119 -6.58 12.43 24.68
C ASP A 119 -8.08 12.65 24.58
N LEU A 120 -8.74 12.77 25.74
CA LEU A 120 -10.17 13.06 25.86
C LEU A 120 -10.33 14.37 26.63
N VAL A 121 -10.96 15.35 25.98
CA VAL A 121 -11.25 16.67 26.56
C VAL A 121 -12.76 16.87 26.60
N LEU A 122 -13.30 17.13 27.80
CA LEU A 122 -14.71 17.38 28.03
C LEU A 122 -14.92 18.83 28.46
N GLU A 123 -15.88 19.50 27.82
CA GLU A 123 -16.28 20.87 28.12
C GLU A 123 -17.81 20.93 28.28
N THR A 124 -18.28 21.44 29.41
CA THR A 124 -19.72 21.60 29.64
C THR A 124 -20.19 23.02 29.30
N TYR A 125 -21.35 23.12 28.67
CA TYR A 125 -22.07 24.37 28.41
C TYR A 125 -23.32 24.50 29.31
N ALA A 126 -23.38 23.74 30.40
CA ALA A 126 -24.38 23.92 31.44
C ALA A 126 -24.17 25.23 32.20
N ARG A 127 -25.21 25.70 32.91
CA ARG A 127 -25.13 26.93 33.74
C ARG A 127 -24.48 26.69 35.11
N ALA A 128 -24.26 25.44 35.50
CA ALA A 128 -23.69 25.04 36.78
C ALA A 128 -22.79 23.81 36.58
N PRO A 129 -21.90 23.48 37.55
CA PRO A 129 -21.10 22.26 37.51
C PRO A 129 -21.94 21.01 37.36
N VAL A 130 -21.45 20.05 36.56
CA VAL A 130 -22.13 18.78 36.29
C VAL A 130 -21.14 17.63 36.45
N THR A 131 -21.57 16.56 37.10
CA THR A 131 -20.81 15.29 37.14
C THR A 131 -21.37 14.36 36.08
N VAL A 132 -20.50 13.86 35.21
CA VAL A 132 -20.83 12.85 34.20
C VAL A 132 -19.98 11.60 34.39
N LEU A 133 -20.48 10.46 33.93
CA LEU A 133 -19.71 9.24 33.82
C LEU A 133 -19.25 9.07 32.38
N LEU A 134 -17.95 9.23 32.16
CA LEU A 134 -17.31 8.87 30.90
C LEU A 134 -17.02 7.37 30.91
N GLU A 135 -17.49 6.67 29.88
CA GLU A 135 -17.28 5.24 29.70
C GLU A 135 -16.54 4.99 28.39
N VAL A 136 -15.45 4.24 28.46
CA VAL A 136 -14.68 3.76 27.29
C VAL A 136 -14.85 2.25 27.25
N ALA A 137 -15.75 1.77 26.39
CA ALA A 137 -15.97 0.34 26.20
C ALA A 137 -14.81 -0.25 25.39
N LEU A 138 -14.18 -1.30 25.91
CA LEU A 138 -12.94 -1.87 25.38
C LEU A 138 -13.03 -3.40 25.35
N GLU A 139 -12.75 -3.97 24.19
CA GLU A 139 -12.55 -5.41 24.01
C GLU A 139 -11.30 -5.65 23.17
N SER A 140 -10.56 -6.69 23.54
CA SER A 140 -9.39 -7.20 22.83
C SER A 140 -9.70 -8.63 22.42
N ASP A 141 -9.47 -8.95 21.14
CA ASP A 141 -9.61 -10.31 20.63
C ASP A 141 -8.30 -10.93 20.16
N PHE A 142 -7.25 -10.13 19.90
CA PHE A 142 -5.97 -10.62 19.37
C PHE A 142 -6.13 -11.44 18.09
N ALA A 143 -7.10 -11.07 17.25
CA ALA A 143 -7.34 -11.72 15.96
C ALA A 143 -6.15 -11.54 15.02
N ASP A 144 -5.69 -12.62 14.39
CA ASP A 144 -4.71 -12.52 13.29
C ASP A 144 -5.32 -11.71 12.13
N LEU A 145 -4.50 -10.92 11.44
CA LEU A 145 -4.95 -10.09 10.32
C LEU A 145 -5.71 -10.89 9.25
N PHE A 146 -5.28 -12.12 8.96
CA PHE A 146 -5.94 -12.99 7.98
C PHE A 146 -7.26 -13.57 8.50
N GLU A 147 -7.38 -13.81 9.81
CA GLU A 147 -8.65 -14.17 10.45
C GLU A 147 -9.69 -13.07 10.26
N VAL A 148 -9.29 -11.81 10.47
CA VAL A 148 -10.17 -10.65 10.24
C VAL A 148 -10.52 -10.51 8.75
N ARG A 149 -9.51 -10.55 7.88
CA ARG A 149 -9.68 -10.36 6.42
C ARG A 149 -10.59 -11.41 5.80
N TYR A 150 -10.39 -12.69 6.15
CA TYR A 150 -11.13 -13.82 5.58
C TYR A 150 -12.30 -14.29 6.43
N LYS A 151 -12.59 -13.59 7.54
CA LYS A 151 -13.71 -13.92 8.45
C LYS A 151 -13.65 -15.36 8.97
N SER A 152 -12.44 -15.81 9.28
CA SER A 152 -12.12 -17.21 9.61
C SER A 152 -11.74 -17.32 11.10
N TRP A 153 -12.76 -17.19 11.96
CA TRP A 153 -12.60 -17.04 13.41
C TRP A 153 -11.99 -18.26 14.10
N GLN A 154 -11.05 -18.00 15.02
CA GLN A 154 -10.42 -19.03 15.85
C GLN A 154 -10.85 -18.89 17.32
N ARG A 155 -10.92 -20.02 18.01
CA ARG A 155 -11.23 -20.05 19.44
C ARG A 155 -9.99 -19.67 20.26
N ARG A 156 -10.12 -18.65 21.11
CA ARG A 156 -9.06 -18.22 22.04
C ARG A 156 -9.44 -18.59 23.47
N ALA A 157 -8.83 -19.65 23.99
CA ALA A 157 -9.13 -20.17 25.33
C ALA A 157 -8.42 -19.36 26.44
N ASP A 158 -7.18 -18.94 26.19
CA ASP A 158 -6.32 -18.26 27.18
C ASP A 158 -6.30 -16.74 26.97
N LEU A 159 -7.47 -16.15 26.71
CA LEU A 159 -7.67 -14.71 26.64
C LEU A 159 -8.26 -14.20 27.94
N ASN A 160 -7.53 -13.34 28.64
CA ASN A 160 -7.94 -12.79 29.94
C ASN A 160 -7.71 -11.28 30.00
N THR A 161 -8.55 -10.60 30.77
CA THR A 161 -8.42 -9.16 31.03
C THR A 161 -8.46 -8.90 32.52
N TRP A 162 -7.45 -8.18 33.04
CA TRP A 162 -7.32 -7.85 34.45
C TRP A 162 -7.22 -6.35 34.68
N TRP A 163 -7.90 -5.89 35.71
CA TRP A 163 -7.66 -4.57 36.29
C TRP A 163 -6.55 -4.67 37.33
N LEU A 164 -5.35 -4.18 36.97
CA LEU A 164 -4.15 -4.32 37.81
C LEU A 164 -4.04 -3.22 38.87
N GLY A 165 -4.61 -2.04 38.59
CA GLY A 165 -4.79 -0.95 39.56
C GLY A 165 -3.51 -0.28 40.10
N PRO A 166 -3.56 1.02 40.47
CA PRO A 166 -4.56 1.99 40.00
C PRO A 166 -4.35 2.28 38.50
N ASN A 167 -5.44 2.52 37.78
CA ASN A 167 -5.43 3.07 36.41
C ASN A 167 -4.75 2.21 35.32
N SER A 168 -4.72 0.89 35.49
CA SER A 168 -4.08 -0.03 34.52
C SER A 168 -4.99 -1.21 34.22
N LEU A 169 -5.30 -1.38 32.94
CA LEU A 169 -6.02 -2.53 32.39
C LEU A 169 -5.05 -3.32 31.51
N GLU A 170 -4.96 -4.62 31.71
CA GLU A 170 -4.19 -5.51 30.84
C GLU A 170 -5.10 -6.59 30.27
N SER A 171 -5.14 -6.70 28.95
CA SER A 171 -5.64 -7.87 28.24
C SER A 171 -4.46 -8.70 27.75
N ARG A 172 -4.50 -10.02 27.94
CA ARG A 172 -3.43 -10.94 27.54
C ARG A 172 -4.02 -12.13 26.81
N TYR A 173 -3.34 -12.51 25.73
CA TYR A 173 -3.56 -13.73 24.99
C TYR A 173 -2.24 -14.50 24.90
N GLN A 174 -2.31 -15.80 25.15
CA GLN A 174 -1.20 -16.71 24.96
C GLN A 174 -1.68 -17.97 24.25
N ASN A 175 -0.90 -18.44 23.29
CA ASN A 175 -1.04 -19.75 22.67
C ASN A 175 0.36 -20.33 22.53
N ALA A 176 0.68 -21.41 23.26
CA ALA A 176 2.04 -21.93 23.37
C ALA A 176 3.09 -20.82 23.66
N ASP A 177 4.03 -20.60 22.74
CA ASP A 177 5.08 -19.58 22.80
C ASP A 177 4.68 -18.24 22.16
N PHE A 178 3.50 -18.14 21.55
CA PHE A 178 2.98 -16.90 20.99
C PHE A 178 2.22 -16.08 22.05
N VAL A 179 2.65 -14.84 22.28
CA VAL A 179 2.08 -13.95 23.30
C VAL A 179 1.68 -12.61 22.70
N ARG A 180 0.54 -12.09 23.13
CA ARG A 180 0.10 -10.71 22.88
C ARG A 180 -0.49 -10.10 24.14
N ARG A 181 -0.10 -8.86 24.45
CA ARG A 181 -0.62 -8.11 25.61
C ARG A 181 -1.03 -6.71 25.18
N CYS A 182 -2.21 -6.27 25.58
CA CYS A 182 -2.69 -4.91 25.40
C CYS A 182 -2.76 -4.26 26.77
N LEU A 183 -1.85 -3.31 27.03
CA LEU A 183 -1.75 -2.61 28.31
C LEU A 183 -2.27 -1.19 28.14
N ILE A 184 -3.38 -0.87 28.82
CA ILE A 184 -4.06 0.43 28.75
C ILE A 184 -3.91 1.14 30.09
N ARG A 185 -3.24 2.29 30.08
CA ARG A 185 -2.84 3.01 31.30
C ARG A 185 -3.20 4.48 31.24
N ALA A 186 -3.68 5.03 32.36
CA ALA A 186 -3.83 6.47 32.54
C ALA A 186 -2.78 6.99 33.55
N PRO A 187 -2.17 8.17 33.34
CA PRO A 187 -1.25 8.76 34.30
C PRO A 187 -1.86 8.88 35.71
N ASN A 188 -1.03 8.66 36.74
CA ASN A 188 -1.43 8.49 38.15
C ASN A 188 -2.14 9.68 38.82
N ARG A 189 -2.40 10.77 38.09
CA ARG A 189 -3.10 11.96 38.60
C ARG A 189 -4.62 11.81 38.58
N THR A 190 -5.16 10.92 37.74
CA THR A 190 -6.61 10.69 37.64
C THR A 190 -7.05 9.72 38.74
N LYS A 191 -7.98 10.13 39.60
CA LYS A 191 -8.52 9.28 40.67
C LYS A 191 -9.87 8.70 40.25
N GLY A 192 -10.21 7.53 40.79
CA GLY A 192 -11.56 6.95 40.65
C GLY A 192 -11.86 6.22 39.35
N ILE A 193 -10.86 5.98 38.48
CA ILE A 193 -11.04 5.10 37.33
C ILE A 193 -11.27 3.67 37.83
N THR A 194 -12.31 3.04 37.31
CA THR A 194 -12.57 1.61 37.52
C THR A 194 -12.77 0.91 36.19
N TYR A 195 -12.56 -0.41 36.16
CA TYR A 195 -12.94 -1.24 35.02
C TYR A 195 -14.03 -2.21 35.45
N ALA A 196 -15.17 -2.17 34.78
CA ALA A 196 -16.28 -3.08 35.05
C ALA A 196 -17.11 -3.28 33.78
N ASN A 197 -17.61 -4.50 33.58
CA ASN A 197 -18.50 -4.86 32.47
C ASN A 197 -17.97 -4.45 31.08
N GLY A 198 -16.67 -4.62 30.85
CA GLY A 198 -16.05 -4.34 29.55
C GLY A 198 -15.76 -2.85 29.28
N ALA A 199 -15.85 -1.97 30.28
CA ALA A 199 -15.58 -0.55 30.08
C ALA A 199 -14.73 0.06 31.21
N LEU A 200 -13.83 0.98 30.83
CA LEU A 200 -13.28 1.95 31.77
C LEU A 200 -14.39 2.93 32.15
N ARG A 201 -14.57 3.16 33.45
CA ARG A 201 -15.60 4.04 34.02
C ARG A 201 -14.90 5.15 34.77
N ILE A 202 -15.05 6.38 34.27
CA ILE A 202 -14.30 7.55 34.72
C ILE A 202 -15.30 8.64 35.12
N PRO A 203 -15.52 8.86 36.43
CA PRO A 203 -16.27 10.02 36.90
C PRO A 203 -15.54 11.31 36.51
N ALA A 204 -16.25 12.23 35.88
CA ALA A 204 -15.73 13.52 35.45
C ALA A 204 -16.60 14.64 36.03
N ASP A 205 -16.00 15.44 36.91
CA ASP A 205 -16.61 16.66 37.43
C ASP A 205 -16.27 17.81 36.47
N LEU A 206 -17.30 18.33 35.78
CA LEU A 206 -17.17 19.37 34.77
C LEU A 206 -17.62 20.71 35.34
N VAL A 207 -16.78 21.73 35.21
CA VAL A 207 -17.07 23.11 35.61
C VAL A 207 -17.26 23.96 34.34
N PRO A 208 -18.36 24.73 34.21
CA PRO A 208 -18.58 25.60 33.06
C PRO A 208 -17.41 26.56 32.85
N GLY A 209 -16.88 26.61 31.63
CA GLY A 209 -15.72 27.44 31.26
C GLY A 209 -14.35 26.80 31.51
N GLU A 210 -14.30 25.62 32.14
CA GLU A 210 -13.06 24.85 32.33
C GLU A 210 -13.03 23.58 31.48
N LYS A 211 -11.82 23.12 31.15
CA LYS A 211 -11.60 21.88 30.40
C LYS A 211 -11.26 20.76 31.35
N TRP A 212 -12.07 19.70 31.34
CA TRP A 212 -11.72 18.44 31.99
C TRP A 212 -10.94 17.58 30.99
N LYS A 213 -9.87 16.92 31.44
CA LYS A 213 -8.98 16.15 30.56
C LYS A 213 -8.59 14.80 31.16
N ILE A 214 -8.45 13.80 30.31
CA ILE A 214 -7.74 12.56 30.60
C ILE A 214 -6.97 12.09 29.37
N CYS A 215 -5.85 11.41 29.59
CA CYS A 215 -5.15 10.69 28.53
C CYS A 215 -4.97 9.21 28.85
N LEU A 216 -5.01 8.39 27.80
CA LEU A 216 -4.86 6.94 27.84
C LEU A 216 -3.72 6.53 26.90
N GLN A 217 -2.79 5.73 27.42
CA GLN A 217 -1.74 5.09 26.64
C GLN A 217 -2.09 3.62 26.46
N TYR A 218 -2.08 3.16 25.21
CA TYR A 218 -2.33 1.78 24.80
C TYR A 218 -1.02 1.21 24.27
N ASP A 219 -0.40 0.30 25.01
CA ASP A 219 0.82 -0.39 24.58
C ASP A 219 0.48 -1.79 24.03
N LEU A 220 0.95 -2.06 22.81
CA LEU A 220 0.63 -3.24 22.00
C LEU A 220 1.83 -4.19 21.99
N LEU A 221 1.90 -5.07 23.00
CA LEU A 221 3.11 -5.82 23.30
C LEU A 221 3.08 -7.21 22.66
N THR A 222 4.25 -7.65 22.19
CA THR A 222 4.46 -8.95 21.52
C THR A 222 5.29 -9.93 22.34
N SER A 223 5.71 -9.54 23.55
CA SER A 223 6.44 -10.38 24.51
C SER A 223 5.94 -10.20 25.94
N ASP A 224 6.28 -11.14 26.82
CA ASP A 224 5.92 -11.08 28.24
C ASP A 224 6.79 -10.10 29.04
N ASP A 225 8.04 -9.88 28.64
CA ASP A 225 9.01 -9.08 29.39
C ASP A 225 8.89 -7.58 29.10
N ASP A 226 8.20 -7.19 28.04
CA ASP A 226 8.03 -5.79 27.67
C ASP A 226 7.14 -5.05 28.67
N MET A 227 7.66 -3.95 29.20
CA MET A 227 6.90 -2.98 29.99
C MET A 227 7.34 -1.56 29.62
N PRO A 228 6.72 -0.95 28.60
CA PRO A 228 7.04 0.42 28.20
C PRO A 228 6.81 1.42 29.33
N LYS A 229 7.56 2.52 29.32
CA LYS A 229 7.34 3.63 30.25
C LYS A 229 5.97 4.27 29.99
N LEU A 230 5.25 4.59 31.06
CA LEU A 230 4.05 5.40 30.99
C LEU A 230 4.45 6.87 30.82
N ALA A 231 3.87 7.55 29.83
CA ALA A 231 4.08 8.98 29.67
C ALA A 231 3.63 9.75 30.94
N GLU A 232 4.48 10.65 31.44
CA GLU A 232 4.17 11.42 32.66
C GLU A 232 3.07 12.47 32.44
N ARG A 233 2.87 12.88 31.19
CA ARG A 233 1.89 13.88 30.73
C ARG A 233 1.29 13.45 29.40
N CYS A 234 0.17 14.06 29.02
CA CYS A 234 -0.45 13.80 27.74
C CYS A 234 0.45 14.37 26.60
N PRO A 235 0.75 13.61 25.53
CA PRO A 235 1.67 13.99 24.45
C PRO A 235 1.31 15.30 23.76
N PHE A 236 0.01 15.60 23.63
CA PHE A 236 -0.46 16.84 23.03
C PHE A 236 -0.24 18.07 23.93
N GLU A 237 0.22 17.89 25.18
CA GLU A 237 0.66 18.98 26.06
C GLU A 237 2.17 19.23 26.01
N GLN A 238 2.98 18.31 25.49
CA GLN A 238 4.44 18.37 25.65
C GLN A 238 5.19 19.18 24.58
N GLY A 239 4.60 19.53 23.43
CA GLY A 239 5.31 20.31 22.40
C GLY A 239 6.60 19.67 21.84
N GLU A 240 6.96 18.45 22.25
CA GLU A 240 8.25 17.83 21.94
C GLU A 240 8.27 17.08 20.60
N VAL A 241 7.13 16.61 20.09
CA VAL A 241 7.02 16.02 18.74
C VAL A 241 5.65 16.30 18.14
N ASP A 242 5.56 17.32 17.30
CA ASP A 242 4.36 17.59 16.50
C ASP A 242 4.37 16.67 15.26
N PRO A 243 3.41 15.75 15.11
CA PRO A 243 3.30 14.90 13.92
C PRO A 243 3.21 15.70 12.62
N LEU A 244 2.62 16.91 12.66
CA LEU A 244 2.60 17.80 11.51
C LEU A 244 4.01 18.30 11.16
N THR A 245 4.84 18.58 12.15
CA THR A 245 6.24 18.98 11.93
C THR A 245 7.05 17.86 11.28
N GLN A 246 6.83 16.59 11.68
CA GLN A 246 7.46 15.45 10.99
C GLN A 246 6.96 15.26 9.55
N ALA A 247 5.65 15.36 9.33
CA ALA A 247 5.06 15.30 7.99
C ALA A 247 5.57 16.44 7.09
N ARG A 248 5.71 17.65 7.63
CA ARG A 248 6.29 18.80 6.91
C ARG A 248 7.78 18.62 6.62
N ALA A 249 8.56 18.13 7.57
CA ALA A 249 9.98 17.83 7.36
C ALA A 249 10.17 16.81 6.22
N TRP A 250 9.27 15.83 6.13
CA TRP A 250 9.24 14.89 5.02
C TRP A 250 8.96 15.58 3.68
N GLN A 251 7.93 16.42 3.59
CA GLN A 251 7.59 17.16 2.36
C GLN A 251 8.73 18.05 1.83
N VAL A 252 9.55 18.60 2.73
CA VAL A 252 10.74 19.40 2.33
C VAL A 252 11.91 18.52 1.87
N SER A 253 11.92 17.24 2.24
CA SER A 253 13.02 16.32 1.93
C SER A 253 12.97 15.73 0.52
N VAL A 254 11.82 15.81 -0.17
CA VAL A 254 11.55 15.22 -1.48
C VAL A 254 11.65 16.25 -2.62
N SER A 255 11.75 15.78 -3.87
CA SER A 255 11.60 16.64 -5.03
C SER A 255 10.22 17.33 -5.03
N GLN A 256 10.16 18.56 -5.55
CA GLN A 256 8.95 19.37 -5.59
C GLN A 256 8.53 19.65 -7.04
N ILE A 257 7.22 19.69 -7.28
CA ILE A 257 6.67 20.02 -8.60
C ILE A 257 5.86 21.31 -8.60
N GLU A 258 5.89 22.05 -9.71
CA GLU A 258 4.97 23.15 -10.03
C GLU A 258 4.37 22.88 -11.43
N PRO A 259 3.28 22.10 -11.53
CA PRO A 259 2.59 21.84 -12.79
C PRO A 259 1.56 22.94 -13.12
N ALA A 260 1.23 23.10 -14.41
CA ALA A 260 0.08 23.90 -14.84
C ALA A 260 -1.26 23.22 -14.51
N ASP A 261 -1.26 21.89 -14.35
CA ASP A 261 -2.44 21.11 -13.96
C ASP A 261 -2.51 20.95 -12.43
N ILE A 262 -3.53 21.52 -11.82
CA ILE A 262 -3.71 21.48 -10.36
C ILE A 262 -4.04 20.07 -9.82
N ARG A 263 -4.62 19.19 -10.65
CA ARG A 263 -4.92 17.80 -10.26
C ARG A 263 -3.62 17.05 -10.04
N LEU A 264 -2.64 17.23 -10.94
CA LEU A 264 -1.30 16.64 -10.80
C LEU A 264 -0.60 17.17 -9.54
N GLN A 265 -0.74 18.47 -9.24
CA GLN A 265 -0.17 19.04 -8.00
C GLN A 265 -0.73 18.34 -6.75
N PHE A 266 -2.05 18.32 -6.59
CA PHE A 266 -2.67 17.73 -5.41
C PHE A 266 -2.42 16.22 -5.30
N ALA A 267 -2.49 15.50 -6.42
CA ALA A 267 -2.20 14.07 -6.43
C ALA A 267 -0.74 13.80 -6.03
N TYR A 268 0.22 14.59 -6.51
CA TYR A 268 1.63 14.43 -6.16
C TYR A 268 1.88 14.70 -4.68
N GLU A 269 1.36 15.81 -4.15
CA GLU A 269 1.47 16.16 -2.73
C GLU A 269 0.89 15.04 -1.84
N ARG A 270 -0.28 14.49 -2.23
CA ARG A 270 -0.86 13.35 -1.53
C ARG A 270 -0.03 12.08 -1.64
N ALA A 271 0.50 11.76 -2.82
CA ALA A 271 1.34 10.57 -3.02
C ALA A 271 2.62 10.61 -2.16
N ILE A 272 3.20 11.79 -1.94
CA ILE A 272 4.34 11.98 -1.03
C ILE A 272 3.94 11.69 0.42
N GLU A 273 2.77 12.16 0.86
CA GLU A 273 2.23 11.86 2.19
C GLU A 273 1.92 10.37 2.36
N ASP A 274 1.37 9.73 1.33
CA ASP A 274 1.03 8.31 1.33
C ASP A 274 2.27 7.42 1.44
N LEU A 275 3.35 7.74 0.72
CA LEU A 275 4.64 7.06 0.89
C LEU A 275 5.23 7.27 2.28
N ALA A 276 5.06 8.46 2.87
CA ALA A 276 5.49 8.73 4.24
C ALA A 276 4.71 7.88 5.25
N ALA A 277 3.40 7.76 5.04
CA ALA A 277 2.51 6.97 5.86
C ALA A 277 2.90 5.49 5.81
N LEU A 278 3.26 4.97 4.63
CA LEU A 278 3.56 3.56 4.42
C LEU A 278 4.97 3.13 4.87
N ARG A 279 5.77 4.00 5.49
CA ARG A 279 7.12 3.62 5.96
C ARG A 279 7.09 2.52 7.01
N LEU A 280 7.82 1.44 6.78
CA LEU A 280 8.03 0.36 7.75
C LEU A 280 9.20 0.68 8.69
N HIS A 281 8.94 1.53 9.69
CA HIS A 281 9.93 1.98 10.67
C HIS A 281 10.63 0.85 11.43
N GLU A 282 9.96 -0.29 11.62
CA GLU A 282 10.53 -1.49 12.26
C GLU A 282 11.64 -2.14 11.42
N GLN A 283 11.70 -1.83 10.12
CA GLN A 283 12.70 -2.34 9.17
C GLN A 283 13.76 -1.28 8.78
N GLU A 284 13.68 -0.08 9.37
CA GLU A 284 14.60 1.02 9.04
C GLU A 284 15.94 0.87 9.79
N THR A 285 17.04 0.96 9.05
CA THR A 285 18.38 1.04 9.64
C THR A 285 18.84 2.49 9.81
N SER A 286 18.27 3.43 9.05
CA SER A 286 18.48 4.87 9.19
C SER A 286 17.37 5.66 8.47
N SER A 287 17.29 6.98 8.70
CA SER A 287 16.35 7.88 8.02
C SER A 287 16.52 7.95 6.48
N HIS A 288 17.67 7.52 5.96
CA HIS A 288 17.99 7.48 4.53
C HIS A 288 17.91 6.07 3.93
N ARG A 289 17.52 5.07 4.72
CA ARG A 289 17.41 3.67 4.33
C ARG A 289 16.15 3.09 4.93
N TRP A 290 15.05 3.32 4.21
CA TRP A 290 13.73 2.88 4.60
C TRP A 290 13.02 2.20 3.44
N MET A 291 12.00 1.40 3.74
CA MET A 291 11.17 0.74 2.74
C MET A 291 9.68 0.96 3.03
N PRO A 292 8.83 0.99 2.00
CA PRO A 292 7.39 1.09 2.19
C PRO A 292 6.80 -0.29 2.50
N ALA A 293 5.70 -0.30 3.24
CA ALA A 293 4.73 -1.38 3.24
C ALA A 293 3.95 -1.35 1.92
N ALA A 294 3.30 -2.46 1.55
CA ALA A 294 2.48 -2.49 0.35
C ALA A 294 1.23 -1.61 0.46
N GLY A 295 0.48 -1.67 1.57
CA GLY A 295 -0.74 -0.86 1.71
C GLY A 295 -1.56 -1.12 2.97
N LEU A 296 -2.36 -0.13 3.35
CA LEU A 296 -3.21 -0.14 4.54
C LEU A 296 -4.66 -0.52 4.20
N PRO A 297 -5.31 -1.48 4.91
CA PRO A 297 -4.85 -2.14 6.15
C PRO A 297 -4.20 -3.51 5.96
N TRP A 298 -4.38 -4.18 4.82
CA TRP A 298 -4.13 -5.62 4.71
C TRP A 298 -2.67 -5.99 4.44
N PHE A 299 -1.87 -5.03 3.97
CA PHE A 299 -0.52 -5.23 3.50
C PHE A 299 0.49 -4.31 4.20
N MET A 300 0.26 -4.02 5.48
CA MET A 300 1.19 -3.30 6.36
C MET A 300 2.38 -4.16 6.80
N ALA A 301 3.07 -4.75 5.84
CA ALA A 301 4.18 -5.68 6.02
C ALA A 301 5.19 -5.55 4.86
N LEU A 302 6.32 -6.25 4.96
CA LEU A 302 7.28 -6.36 3.87
C LEU A 302 6.66 -7.15 2.72
N PHE A 303 6.53 -6.50 1.56
CA PHE A 303 6.06 -7.08 0.30
C PHE A 303 7.09 -6.78 -0.78
N GLY A 304 7.77 -7.81 -1.30
CA GLY A 304 8.92 -7.66 -2.18
C GLY A 304 8.59 -6.90 -3.45
N ARG A 305 7.68 -7.46 -4.27
CA ARG A 305 7.31 -6.86 -5.56
C ARG A 305 6.75 -5.44 -5.42
N ASP A 306 5.78 -5.24 -4.54
CA ASP A 306 5.15 -3.94 -4.31
C ASP A 306 6.19 -2.88 -3.93
N SER A 307 7.09 -3.21 -3.00
CA SER A 307 8.15 -2.30 -2.56
C SER A 307 9.14 -2.00 -3.68
N LEU A 308 9.48 -2.99 -4.51
CA LEU A 308 10.39 -2.82 -5.65
C LEU A 308 9.80 -1.89 -6.70
N ILE A 309 8.56 -2.12 -7.12
CA ILE A 309 7.87 -1.28 -8.12
C ILE A 309 7.68 0.13 -7.57
N ALA A 310 7.14 0.27 -6.35
CA ALA A 310 6.94 1.57 -5.73
C ALA A 310 8.26 2.34 -5.60
N SER A 311 9.37 1.65 -5.27
CA SER A 311 10.69 2.28 -5.18
C SER A 311 11.20 2.76 -6.54
N ILE A 312 11.08 1.96 -7.60
CA ILE A 312 11.45 2.37 -8.97
C ILE A 312 10.66 3.62 -9.37
N GLN A 313 9.37 3.63 -9.09
CA GLN A 313 8.47 4.74 -9.41
C GLN A 313 8.78 6.01 -8.61
N ALA A 314 9.20 5.86 -7.35
CA ALA A 314 9.47 6.96 -6.44
C ALA A 314 10.86 7.60 -6.60
N LEU A 315 11.79 7.01 -7.37
CA LEU A 315 13.16 7.53 -7.53
C LEU A 315 13.22 9.00 -7.97
N VAL A 316 12.27 9.46 -8.80
CA VAL A 316 12.19 10.87 -9.24
C VAL A 316 11.93 11.86 -8.09
N ALA A 317 11.34 11.39 -6.99
CA ALA A 317 10.96 12.20 -5.84
C ALA A 317 11.80 11.92 -4.59
N GLN A 318 12.12 10.66 -4.33
CA GLN A 318 12.73 10.22 -3.07
C GLN A 318 13.59 8.97 -3.28
N PRO A 319 14.89 9.11 -3.57
CA PRO A 319 15.75 7.95 -3.82
C PRO A 319 16.05 7.09 -2.59
N ALA A 320 15.87 7.62 -1.37
CA ALA A 320 16.16 6.90 -0.12
C ALA A 320 15.36 5.60 0.04
N VAL A 321 14.17 5.52 -0.57
CA VAL A 321 13.30 4.34 -0.53
C VAL A 321 13.92 3.12 -1.21
N ALA A 322 14.74 3.35 -2.24
CA ALA A 322 15.33 2.30 -3.04
C ALA A 322 16.38 1.51 -2.23
N LEU A 323 17.28 2.22 -1.53
CA LEU A 323 18.33 1.57 -0.74
C LEU A 323 17.77 0.76 0.43
N GLY A 324 16.79 1.29 1.15
CA GLY A 324 16.16 0.55 2.25
C GLY A 324 15.39 -0.68 1.77
N THR A 325 14.74 -0.59 0.60
CA THR A 325 14.10 -1.75 -0.04
C THR A 325 15.12 -2.81 -0.45
N LEU A 326 16.21 -2.43 -1.14
CA LEU A 326 17.28 -3.35 -1.53
C LEU A 326 17.91 -4.04 -0.30
N GLU A 327 18.18 -3.29 0.76
CA GLU A 327 18.79 -3.80 2.00
C GLU A 327 17.90 -4.81 2.72
N ASN A 328 16.63 -4.49 2.91
CA ASN A 328 15.71 -5.39 3.59
C ASN A 328 15.40 -6.64 2.76
N LEU A 329 15.24 -6.52 1.44
CA LEU A 329 14.99 -7.69 0.59
C LEU A 329 16.22 -8.58 0.43
N ALA A 330 17.43 -8.02 0.39
CA ALA A 330 18.67 -8.81 0.38
C ALA A 330 18.86 -9.62 1.67
N ARG A 331 18.45 -9.06 2.83
CA ARG A 331 18.50 -9.75 4.12
C ARG A 331 17.65 -11.03 4.13
N TRP A 332 16.56 -11.03 3.39
CA TRP A 332 15.60 -12.15 3.31
C TRP A 332 15.69 -12.92 1.98
N GLN A 333 16.71 -12.69 1.15
CA GLN A 333 16.92 -13.50 -0.05
C GLN A 333 17.19 -14.95 0.36
N SER A 334 16.49 -15.90 -0.26
CA SER A 334 16.61 -17.30 0.14
C SER A 334 18.00 -17.86 -0.15
N ASP A 335 18.53 -18.63 0.78
CA ASP A 335 19.71 -19.49 0.63
C ASP A 335 19.36 -20.99 0.69
N VAL A 336 18.07 -21.31 0.84
CA VAL A 336 17.55 -22.68 0.95
C VAL A 336 16.59 -23.02 -0.19
N ASP A 337 16.46 -24.32 -0.44
CA ASP A 337 15.40 -24.90 -1.23
C ASP A 337 14.31 -25.43 -0.28
N ASP A 338 13.15 -24.78 -0.27
CA ASP A 338 12.01 -25.15 0.57
C ASP A 338 10.69 -25.03 -0.21
N PRO A 339 10.09 -26.15 -0.63
CA PRO A 339 8.82 -26.16 -1.37
C PRO A 339 7.66 -25.51 -0.63
N GLU A 340 7.57 -25.66 0.70
CA GLU A 340 6.41 -25.15 1.48
C GLU A 340 6.36 -23.62 1.49
N ARG A 341 7.51 -22.97 1.35
CA ARG A 341 7.63 -21.51 1.25
C ARG A 341 7.84 -21.02 -0.19
N ASP A 342 7.78 -21.92 -1.18
CA ASP A 342 8.19 -21.64 -2.58
C ASP A 342 9.62 -21.07 -2.70
N ALA A 343 10.48 -21.36 -1.72
CA ALA A 343 11.82 -20.81 -1.60
C ALA A 343 12.82 -21.59 -2.46
N GLU A 344 13.66 -20.87 -3.19
CA GLU A 344 14.75 -21.40 -4.00
C GLU A 344 15.98 -20.50 -3.80
N PRO A 345 17.21 -21.04 -3.80
CA PRO A 345 18.41 -20.22 -3.60
C PRO A 345 18.48 -19.04 -4.58
N GLY A 346 18.68 -17.84 -4.03
CA GLY A 346 18.75 -16.58 -4.78
C GLY A 346 17.40 -15.88 -5.02
N LYS A 347 16.27 -16.49 -4.65
CA LYS A 347 14.93 -15.90 -4.83
C LYS A 347 14.66 -14.80 -3.79
N ILE A 348 14.05 -13.70 -4.24
CA ILE A 348 13.61 -12.57 -3.39
C ILE A 348 12.19 -12.87 -2.86
N PRO A 349 11.88 -12.56 -1.58
CA PRO A 349 10.60 -12.92 -0.98
C PRO A 349 9.40 -12.16 -1.58
N HIS A 350 8.24 -12.81 -1.57
CA HIS A 350 6.93 -12.22 -1.88
C HIS A 350 6.45 -11.39 -0.70
N GLU A 351 6.28 -12.01 0.47
CA GLU A 351 5.83 -11.33 1.69
C GLU A 351 6.42 -11.97 2.96
N LEU A 352 6.56 -11.16 4.02
CA LEU A 352 6.97 -11.58 5.36
C LEU A 352 5.92 -11.15 6.38
N ARG A 353 5.39 -12.10 7.13
CA ARG A 353 4.37 -11.91 8.17
C ARG A 353 4.87 -12.36 9.53
N VAL A 354 4.32 -11.74 10.58
CA VAL A 354 4.74 -11.95 11.99
C VAL A 354 3.55 -12.23 12.93
N GLY A 355 2.35 -12.39 12.36
CA GLY A 355 1.12 -12.75 13.07
C GLY A 355 1.10 -14.20 13.56
N GLU A 356 0.03 -14.61 14.24
CA GLU A 356 -0.09 -15.95 14.85
C GLU A 356 -0.13 -17.08 13.82
N TRP A 357 -0.83 -16.86 12.70
CA TRP A 357 -0.90 -17.87 11.64
C TRP A 357 0.47 -18.04 10.97
N ALA A 358 1.13 -16.90 10.81
CA ALA A 358 2.55 -16.79 10.53
C ALA A 358 3.43 -16.94 11.79
N HIS A 359 2.98 -17.56 12.89
CA HIS A 359 3.85 -18.13 13.95
C HIS A 359 3.73 -19.66 14.11
N PHE A 360 2.62 -20.29 13.67
CA PHE A 360 2.42 -21.76 13.73
C PHE A 360 2.39 -22.59 12.41
N GLY A 361 3.02 -22.12 11.33
CA GLY A 361 3.01 -22.72 10.00
C GLY A 361 1.64 -22.81 9.31
N LEU A 362 0.62 -22.11 9.79
CA LEU A 362 -0.74 -22.18 9.22
C LEU A 362 -0.82 -21.53 7.83
N ILE A 363 0.00 -20.50 7.62
CA ILE A 363 0.27 -19.88 6.32
C ILE A 363 1.79 -19.85 6.07
N PRO A 364 2.22 -19.88 4.80
CA PRO A 364 3.64 -20.04 4.48
C PRO A 364 4.49 -18.76 4.62
N HIS A 365 3.91 -17.65 5.06
CA HIS A 365 4.45 -16.28 4.96
C HIS A 365 5.62 -15.96 5.93
N ARG A 366 6.65 -16.81 6.00
CA ARG A 366 7.82 -16.66 6.90
C ARG A 366 9.21 -17.00 6.33
N PRO A 367 9.82 -16.03 5.66
CA PRO A 367 9.18 -15.32 4.55
C PRO A 367 8.63 -16.32 3.50
N TYR A 368 7.65 -15.91 2.72
CA TYR A 368 7.16 -16.68 1.58
C TYR A 368 7.75 -16.15 0.27
N TYR A 369 7.98 -17.04 -0.70
CA TYR A 369 8.69 -16.74 -1.94
C TYR A 369 7.86 -17.09 -3.19
N GLY A 370 6.53 -17.14 -3.08
CA GLY A 370 5.62 -17.32 -4.23
C GLY A 370 5.54 -16.09 -5.16
N THR A 371 6.68 -15.53 -5.54
CA THR A 371 6.86 -14.44 -6.50
C THR A 371 8.01 -14.80 -7.45
N ALA A 372 7.76 -14.82 -8.74
CA ALA A 372 8.77 -15.03 -9.76
C ALA A 372 9.36 -13.69 -10.25
N ASP A 373 8.60 -12.59 -10.11
CA ASP A 373 8.96 -11.26 -10.63
C ASP A 373 9.77 -10.41 -9.65
N ALA A 374 9.69 -10.64 -8.33
CA ALA A 374 10.48 -9.86 -7.38
C ALA A 374 12.00 -10.03 -7.59
N THR A 375 12.46 -11.21 -8.00
CA THR A 375 13.89 -11.48 -8.23
C THR A 375 14.48 -10.64 -9.37
N PRO A 376 13.90 -10.61 -10.59
CA PRO A 376 14.36 -9.68 -11.63
C PRO A 376 14.06 -8.20 -11.30
N LEU A 377 12.95 -7.89 -10.63
CA LEU A 377 12.65 -6.51 -10.19
C LEU A 377 13.68 -5.97 -9.19
N TYR A 378 14.26 -6.82 -8.34
CA TYR A 378 15.36 -6.44 -7.45
C TYR A 378 16.59 -5.96 -8.23
N LEU A 379 16.95 -6.69 -9.30
CA LEU A 379 18.03 -6.29 -10.20
C LEU A 379 17.70 -4.98 -10.93
N LEU A 380 16.45 -4.81 -11.37
CA LEU A 380 16.00 -3.57 -12.01
C LEU A 380 16.11 -2.36 -11.07
N LEU A 381 15.67 -2.48 -9.81
CA LEU A 381 15.80 -1.40 -8.83
C LEU A 381 17.28 -1.06 -8.55
N LEU A 382 18.14 -2.08 -8.45
CA LEU A 382 19.56 -1.89 -8.20
C LEU A 382 20.25 -1.17 -9.38
N ALA A 383 19.94 -1.58 -10.61
CA ALA A 383 20.43 -0.94 -11.82
C ALA A 383 19.90 0.49 -11.96
N GLU A 384 18.62 0.71 -11.68
CA GLU A 384 18.03 2.03 -11.74
C GLU A 384 18.65 2.97 -10.69
N HIS A 385 18.83 2.50 -9.45
CA HIS A 385 19.55 3.29 -8.43
C HIS A 385 20.95 3.70 -8.90
N PHE A 386 21.70 2.78 -9.53
CA PHE A 386 23.02 3.08 -10.09
C PHE A 386 22.95 4.16 -11.18
N ARG A 387 21.96 4.10 -12.08
CA ARG A 387 21.76 5.13 -13.11
C ARG A 387 21.46 6.51 -12.55
N TRP A 388 20.74 6.58 -11.43
CA TRP A 388 20.41 7.83 -10.75
C TRP A 388 21.55 8.41 -9.93
N HIS A 389 22.46 7.60 -9.36
CA HIS A 389 23.46 8.09 -8.41
C HIS A 389 24.91 7.95 -8.88
N GLY A 390 25.20 7.06 -9.82
CA GLY A 390 26.55 6.83 -10.34
C GLY A 390 27.53 6.11 -9.39
N ASP A 391 27.17 5.91 -8.11
CA ASP A 391 28.08 5.31 -7.13
C ASP A 391 27.95 3.78 -7.07
N ALA A 392 28.79 3.09 -7.86
CA ALA A 392 28.89 1.62 -7.83
C ALA A 392 29.49 1.10 -6.51
N GLY A 393 30.33 1.91 -5.83
CA GLY A 393 30.97 1.55 -4.58
C GLY A 393 29.96 1.43 -3.44
N ALA A 394 29.04 2.38 -3.33
CA ALA A 394 27.91 2.34 -2.40
C ALA A 394 27.00 1.11 -2.61
N LEU A 395 26.98 0.56 -3.84
CA LEU A 395 26.21 -0.64 -4.17
C LEU A 395 26.99 -1.96 -4.01
N GLY A 396 28.28 -1.91 -3.67
CA GLY A 396 29.13 -3.08 -3.46
C GLY A 396 28.53 -4.14 -2.51
N PRO A 397 27.93 -3.77 -1.37
CA PRO A 397 27.28 -4.73 -0.46
C PRO A 397 26.14 -5.55 -1.09
N PHE A 398 25.51 -5.07 -2.16
CA PHE A 398 24.42 -5.77 -2.86
C PHE A 398 24.90 -6.70 -3.97
N ARG A 399 26.20 -6.69 -4.30
CA ARG A 399 26.77 -7.47 -5.42
C ARG A 399 26.50 -8.97 -5.27
N GLN A 400 26.67 -9.52 -4.07
CA GLN A 400 26.41 -10.95 -3.84
C GLN A 400 24.94 -11.29 -4.05
N ALA A 401 24.02 -10.45 -3.56
CA ALA A 401 22.59 -10.65 -3.77
C ALA A 401 22.23 -10.59 -5.26
N ALA A 402 22.81 -9.65 -6.01
CA ALA A 402 22.61 -9.53 -7.45
C ALA A 402 23.10 -10.77 -8.23
N VAL A 403 24.28 -11.30 -7.89
CA VAL A 403 24.79 -12.54 -8.49
C VAL A 403 23.83 -13.70 -8.23
N ARG A 404 23.35 -13.86 -6.99
CA ARG A 404 22.38 -14.92 -6.66
C ARG A 404 21.03 -14.75 -7.36
N CYS A 405 20.56 -13.52 -7.57
CA CYS A 405 19.36 -13.28 -8.38
C CYS A 405 19.55 -13.74 -9.83
N LEU A 406 20.71 -13.43 -10.44
CA LEU A 406 21.03 -13.87 -11.80
C LEU A 406 21.16 -15.40 -11.88
N GLU A 407 21.79 -16.03 -10.90
CA GLU A 407 21.86 -17.50 -10.79
C GLU A 407 20.48 -18.13 -10.65
N TRP A 408 19.56 -17.51 -9.90
CA TRP A 408 18.18 -17.97 -9.80
C TRP A 408 17.45 -17.86 -11.14
N ILE A 409 17.58 -16.72 -11.84
CA ILE A 409 17.00 -16.51 -13.19
C ILE A 409 17.46 -17.61 -14.16
N ASP A 410 18.76 -17.93 -14.15
CA ASP A 410 19.37 -18.86 -15.10
C ASP A 410 19.13 -20.35 -14.73
N ARG A 411 18.78 -20.68 -13.47
CA ARG A 411 18.62 -22.08 -13.00
C ARG A 411 17.21 -22.49 -12.61
N HIS A 412 16.50 -21.60 -11.92
CA HIS A 412 15.20 -21.88 -11.31
C HIS A 412 14.05 -21.17 -12.03
N GLY A 413 14.34 -19.99 -12.61
CA GLY A 413 13.41 -19.26 -13.47
C GLY A 413 13.27 -19.89 -14.85
N ASP A 414 14.38 -20.28 -15.48
CA ASP A 414 14.40 -21.06 -16.74
C ASP A 414 14.43 -22.56 -16.45
N ARG A 415 13.27 -23.14 -16.17
CA ARG A 415 13.15 -24.51 -15.62
C ARG A 415 13.52 -25.61 -16.60
N ASP A 416 13.35 -25.38 -17.91
CA ASP A 416 13.64 -26.35 -18.96
C ASP A 416 14.79 -25.95 -19.88
N GLY A 417 15.41 -24.78 -19.64
CA GLY A 417 16.60 -24.32 -20.36
C GLY A 417 16.31 -23.76 -21.75
N ASP A 418 15.04 -23.44 -22.05
CA ASP A 418 14.64 -22.87 -23.34
C ASP A 418 14.91 -21.36 -23.44
N GLY A 419 15.26 -20.73 -22.32
CA GLY A 419 15.57 -19.31 -22.18
C GLY A 419 14.40 -18.45 -21.70
N PHE A 420 13.21 -19.02 -21.50
CA PHE A 420 12.06 -18.31 -20.94
C PHE A 420 11.91 -18.57 -19.45
N GLN A 421 11.38 -17.57 -18.76
CA GLN A 421 11.08 -17.64 -17.33
C GLN A 421 9.71 -18.24 -17.11
N GLU A 422 9.62 -19.16 -16.15
CA GLU A 422 8.42 -19.90 -15.84
C GLU A 422 8.23 -20.07 -14.35
N TYR A 423 6.98 -20.24 -13.94
CA TYR A 423 6.68 -20.57 -12.55
C TYR A 423 5.54 -21.56 -12.43
N ALA A 424 5.56 -22.29 -11.32
CA ALA A 424 4.45 -23.06 -10.79
C ALA A 424 4.61 -23.16 -9.28
N PRO A 425 3.51 -23.17 -8.51
CA PRO A 425 3.56 -23.43 -7.08
C PRO A 425 4.25 -24.76 -6.81
N ARG A 426 5.11 -24.79 -5.81
CA ARG A 426 5.86 -25.99 -5.43
C ARG A 426 5.07 -26.94 -4.52
N THR A 427 3.93 -26.48 -4.01
CA THR A 427 2.96 -27.28 -3.25
C THR A 427 1.53 -26.93 -3.66
N PRO A 428 0.52 -27.77 -3.35
CA PRO A 428 -0.89 -27.44 -3.62
C PRO A 428 -1.42 -26.21 -2.88
N ARG A 429 -0.73 -25.75 -1.82
CA ARG A 429 -1.08 -24.55 -1.03
C ARG A 429 -0.40 -23.28 -1.54
N GLY A 430 0.58 -23.41 -2.43
CA GLY A 430 1.29 -22.29 -3.01
C GLY A 430 0.41 -21.47 -3.96
N TYR A 431 0.87 -20.26 -4.27
CA TYR A 431 0.20 -19.36 -5.20
C TYR A 431 0.36 -19.92 -6.62
N ARG A 432 -0.79 -20.19 -7.27
CA ARG A 432 -0.82 -20.60 -8.67
C ARG A 432 -0.09 -19.60 -9.55
N ASN A 433 -0.39 -18.32 -9.35
CA ASN A 433 0.15 -17.22 -10.11
C ASN A 433 1.20 -16.50 -9.27
N GLN A 434 2.44 -16.42 -9.77
CA GLN A 434 3.58 -15.83 -9.06
C GLN A 434 4.11 -14.57 -9.75
N GLY A 435 3.41 -14.04 -10.77
CA GLY A 435 3.65 -12.71 -11.33
C GLY A 435 2.81 -11.63 -10.64
N TRP A 436 2.84 -10.40 -11.14
CA TRP A 436 2.12 -9.27 -10.52
C TRP A 436 0.61 -9.50 -10.41
N ARG A 437 0.03 -10.28 -11.34
CA ARG A 437 -1.33 -10.82 -11.25
C ARG A 437 -1.34 -12.13 -10.47
N ASP A 438 -1.17 -12.04 -9.16
CA ASP A 438 -1.01 -13.17 -8.24
C ASP A 438 -2.32 -13.73 -7.64
N ALA A 439 -3.48 -13.15 -7.96
CA ALA A 439 -4.76 -13.75 -7.58
C ALA A 439 -4.89 -15.14 -8.23
N HIS A 440 -5.57 -16.07 -7.55
CA HIS A 440 -5.76 -17.42 -8.06
C HIS A 440 -6.36 -17.45 -9.49
N ASP A 441 -7.29 -16.55 -9.79
CA ASP A 441 -7.96 -16.35 -11.08
C ASP A 441 -7.40 -15.20 -11.92
N GLY A 442 -6.20 -14.72 -11.59
CA GLY A 442 -5.51 -13.62 -12.28
C GLY A 442 -4.95 -14.00 -13.66
N VAL A 443 -4.68 -15.29 -13.92
CA VAL A 443 -4.16 -15.77 -15.20
C VAL A 443 -5.09 -16.85 -15.77
N ILE A 444 -5.71 -16.54 -16.90
CA ILE A 444 -6.72 -17.37 -17.56
C ILE A 444 -6.50 -17.35 -19.08
N ASP A 445 -6.88 -18.44 -19.75
CA ASP A 445 -6.94 -18.53 -21.21
C ASP A 445 -8.19 -17.83 -21.77
N GLU A 446 -8.32 -17.80 -23.09
CA GLU A 446 -9.38 -17.10 -23.82
C GLU A 446 -10.80 -17.63 -23.53
N THR A 447 -10.89 -18.83 -22.96
CA THR A 447 -12.14 -19.47 -22.55
C THR A 447 -12.48 -19.25 -21.08
N GLY A 448 -11.54 -18.67 -20.32
CA GLY A 448 -11.65 -18.52 -18.87
C GLY A 448 -11.13 -19.72 -18.07
N ALA A 449 -10.49 -20.68 -18.71
CA ALA A 449 -9.87 -21.81 -18.04
C ALA A 449 -8.44 -21.46 -17.59
N PHE A 450 -7.90 -22.26 -16.67
CA PHE A 450 -6.53 -22.07 -16.20
C PHE A 450 -5.54 -22.69 -17.20
N PRO A 451 -4.56 -21.93 -17.72
CA PRO A 451 -3.50 -22.48 -18.53
C PRO A 451 -2.72 -23.57 -17.76
N GLU A 452 -2.23 -24.58 -18.48
CA GLU A 452 -1.43 -25.66 -17.90
C GLU A 452 -0.14 -25.09 -17.27
N LEU A 453 0.23 -25.57 -16.08
CA LEU A 453 1.48 -25.17 -15.40
C LEU A 453 2.66 -26.02 -15.89
N PRO A 454 3.91 -25.53 -15.81
CA PRO A 454 4.29 -24.16 -15.44
C PRO A 454 3.91 -23.14 -16.51
N ILE A 455 3.75 -21.87 -16.12
CA ILE A 455 3.40 -20.80 -17.05
C ILE A 455 4.50 -19.76 -17.15
N GLY A 456 4.71 -19.23 -18.35
CA GLY A 456 5.64 -18.12 -18.62
C GLY A 456 4.90 -16.89 -19.12
N THR A 457 4.73 -15.88 -18.27
CA THR A 457 4.01 -14.64 -18.63
C THR A 457 4.90 -13.67 -19.40
N CYS A 458 4.31 -12.85 -20.27
CA CYS A 458 5.07 -11.97 -21.15
C CYS A 458 5.86 -10.89 -20.40
N GLU A 459 5.28 -10.32 -19.32
CA GLU A 459 5.96 -9.32 -18.49
C GLU A 459 7.17 -9.88 -17.75
N MET A 460 7.13 -11.16 -17.36
CA MET A 460 8.27 -11.80 -16.68
C MET A 460 9.50 -11.82 -17.58
N GLN A 461 9.30 -12.13 -18.86
CA GLN A 461 10.36 -12.15 -19.86
C GLN A 461 10.93 -10.74 -20.05
N ALA A 462 10.04 -9.74 -20.09
CA ALA A 462 10.41 -8.34 -20.19
C ALA A 462 11.25 -7.87 -18.99
N TYR A 463 10.89 -8.30 -17.78
CA TYR A 463 11.66 -7.98 -16.57
C TYR A 463 13.05 -8.61 -16.56
N VAL A 464 13.20 -9.87 -16.99
CA VAL A 464 14.52 -10.50 -17.11
C VAL A 464 15.36 -9.85 -18.19
N TYR A 465 14.77 -9.54 -19.35
CA TYR A 465 15.43 -8.76 -20.39
C TYR A 465 15.95 -7.42 -19.84
N GLY A 466 15.08 -6.66 -19.16
CA GLY A 466 15.44 -5.40 -18.55
C GLY A 466 16.52 -5.55 -17.48
N ALA A 467 16.42 -6.55 -16.60
CA ALA A 467 17.39 -6.83 -15.56
C ALA A 467 18.77 -7.11 -16.15
N LYS A 468 18.88 -8.00 -17.14
CA LYS A 468 20.14 -8.35 -17.80
C LYS A 468 20.75 -7.14 -18.52
N MET A 469 19.94 -6.36 -19.26
CA MET A 469 20.42 -5.15 -19.94
C MET A 469 20.91 -4.07 -18.97
N ASN A 470 20.13 -3.78 -17.94
CA ASN A 470 20.36 -2.64 -17.05
C ASN A 470 21.44 -2.94 -15.98
N MET A 471 21.65 -4.20 -15.63
CA MET A 471 22.73 -4.59 -14.70
C MET A 471 24.12 -4.58 -15.34
N ALA A 472 24.22 -4.74 -16.67
CA ALA A 472 25.52 -4.84 -17.33
C ALA A 472 26.47 -3.65 -17.04
N PRO A 473 26.03 -2.38 -17.12
CA PRO A 473 26.87 -1.23 -16.72
C PRO A 473 27.34 -1.27 -15.27
N LEU A 474 26.52 -1.77 -14.34
CA LEU A 474 26.90 -1.87 -12.93
C LEU A 474 27.96 -2.98 -12.71
N PHE A 475 27.85 -4.11 -13.41
CA PHE A 475 28.91 -5.13 -13.39
C PHE A 475 30.23 -4.62 -13.98
N GLU A 476 30.20 -3.82 -15.05
CA GLU A 476 31.40 -3.15 -15.57
C GLU A 476 32.01 -2.21 -14.53
N ALA A 477 31.20 -1.42 -13.84
CA ALA A 477 31.65 -0.52 -12.79
C ALA A 477 32.21 -1.27 -11.56
N TRP A 478 31.76 -2.49 -11.31
CA TRP A 478 32.37 -3.41 -10.33
C TRP A 478 33.62 -4.15 -10.84
N GLY A 479 34.06 -3.87 -12.07
CA GLY A 479 35.25 -4.49 -12.67
C GLY A 479 35.01 -5.87 -13.30
N ASP A 480 33.76 -6.26 -13.54
CA ASP A 480 33.37 -7.56 -14.11
C ASP A 480 32.78 -7.39 -15.52
N ALA A 481 33.65 -6.99 -16.46
CA ALA A 481 33.28 -6.81 -17.86
C ALA A 481 32.81 -8.12 -18.52
N ALA A 482 33.30 -9.28 -18.07
CA ALA A 482 32.92 -10.57 -18.61
C ALA A 482 31.44 -10.88 -18.34
N THR A 483 30.98 -10.70 -17.09
CA THR A 483 29.56 -10.84 -16.75
C THR A 483 28.72 -9.81 -17.51
N ALA A 484 29.15 -8.56 -17.61
CA ALA A 484 28.42 -7.55 -18.36
C ALA A 484 28.22 -7.89 -19.84
N THR A 485 29.28 -8.36 -20.53
CA THR A 485 29.17 -8.83 -21.92
C THR A 485 28.21 -10.02 -22.04
N ARG A 486 28.30 -10.98 -21.11
CA ARG A 486 27.39 -12.13 -21.08
C ARG A 486 25.93 -11.71 -20.94
N LEU A 487 25.62 -10.82 -19.99
CA LEU A 487 24.27 -10.33 -19.74
C LEU A 487 23.66 -9.64 -20.97
N ARG A 488 24.43 -8.79 -21.67
CA ARG A 488 23.97 -8.14 -22.91
C ARG A 488 23.67 -9.15 -24.02
N ARG A 489 24.52 -10.18 -24.18
CA ARG A 489 24.31 -11.24 -25.18
C ARG A 489 23.04 -12.03 -24.87
N GLU A 490 22.88 -12.49 -23.64
CA GLU A 490 21.70 -13.26 -23.21
C GLU A 490 20.42 -12.44 -23.33
N ALA A 491 20.45 -11.15 -22.99
CA ALA A 491 19.30 -10.26 -23.17
C ALA A 491 18.93 -10.09 -24.66
N PHE A 492 19.92 -9.97 -25.55
CA PHE A 492 19.67 -9.91 -26.99
C PHE A 492 19.05 -11.20 -27.52
N GLU A 493 19.54 -12.36 -27.08
CA GLU A 493 19.00 -13.67 -27.45
C GLU A 493 17.56 -13.86 -26.94
N LEU A 494 17.29 -13.49 -25.68
CA LEU A 494 15.95 -13.50 -25.08
C LEU A 494 15.00 -12.59 -25.88
N ARG A 495 15.44 -11.35 -26.19
CA ARG A 495 14.65 -10.42 -26.99
C ARG A 495 14.25 -11.01 -28.34
N ARG A 496 15.18 -11.66 -29.04
CA ARG A 496 14.91 -12.32 -30.32
C ARG A 496 13.89 -13.45 -30.16
N LYS A 497 14.14 -14.40 -29.24
CA LYS A 497 13.24 -15.52 -28.98
C LYS A 497 11.84 -15.05 -28.58
N PHE A 498 11.75 -14.05 -27.70
CA PHE A 498 10.47 -13.47 -27.27
C PHE A 498 9.66 -12.94 -28.45
N ASN A 499 10.31 -12.17 -29.32
CA ASN A 499 9.69 -11.62 -30.52
C ASN A 499 9.27 -12.71 -31.53
N ASP A 500 9.94 -13.86 -31.55
CA ASP A 500 9.58 -14.99 -32.43
C ASP A 500 8.44 -15.85 -31.85
N THR A 501 8.38 -16.03 -30.53
CA THR A 501 7.47 -16.97 -29.85
C THR A 501 6.19 -16.31 -29.32
N PHE A 502 6.30 -15.13 -28.69
CA PHE A 502 5.16 -14.44 -28.08
C PHE A 502 4.36 -13.61 -29.08
N TRP A 503 4.88 -13.36 -30.28
CA TRP A 503 4.13 -12.61 -31.30
C TRP A 503 3.31 -13.55 -32.19
N VAL A 504 2.00 -13.58 -31.99
CA VAL A 504 1.09 -14.55 -32.62
C VAL A 504 -0.09 -13.81 -33.22
N ASP A 505 -0.43 -14.10 -34.48
CA ASP A 505 -1.58 -13.52 -35.19
C ASP A 505 -1.67 -11.98 -35.12
N GLY A 506 -0.52 -11.31 -35.14
CA GLY A 506 -0.43 -9.84 -35.10
C GLY A 506 -0.63 -9.22 -33.71
N GLN A 507 -0.63 -10.01 -32.64
CA GLN A 507 -0.77 -9.56 -31.26
C GLN A 507 0.30 -10.21 -30.35
N LEU A 508 0.50 -9.60 -29.18
CA LEU A 508 1.36 -10.15 -28.15
C LEU A 508 0.58 -11.17 -27.31
N ALA A 509 1.06 -12.40 -27.25
CA ALA A 509 0.56 -13.42 -26.34
C ALA A 509 0.77 -12.99 -24.89
N PHE A 510 -0.21 -13.27 -24.04
CA PHE A 510 -0.14 -12.99 -22.61
C PHE A 510 0.80 -13.99 -21.91
N VAL A 511 0.68 -15.27 -22.24
CA VAL A 511 1.35 -16.37 -21.53
C VAL A 511 1.78 -17.48 -22.50
N LEU A 512 2.86 -18.20 -22.18
CA LEU A 512 3.10 -19.56 -22.65
C LEU A 512 2.59 -20.56 -21.60
N ASP A 513 1.73 -21.49 -22.00
CA ASP A 513 1.28 -22.57 -21.12
C ASP A 513 2.37 -23.63 -20.90
N GLY A 514 2.11 -24.63 -20.05
CA GLY A 514 3.04 -25.72 -19.75
C GLY A 514 3.41 -26.62 -20.94
N ARG A 515 2.78 -26.42 -22.10
CA ARG A 515 3.16 -27.06 -23.38
C ARG A 515 3.83 -26.07 -24.33
N LYS A 516 4.25 -24.91 -23.82
CA LYS A 516 4.86 -23.79 -24.55
C LYS A 516 3.95 -23.23 -25.64
N ARG A 517 2.63 -23.38 -25.49
CA ARG A 517 1.68 -22.83 -26.44
C ARG A 517 1.33 -21.40 -26.02
N PRO A 518 1.36 -20.45 -26.96
CA PRO A 518 0.97 -19.08 -26.69
C PRO A 518 -0.54 -18.98 -26.44
N VAL A 519 -0.88 -18.30 -25.34
CA VAL A 519 -2.23 -17.94 -24.91
C VAL A 519 -2.38 -16.44 -25.12
N SER A 520 -3.36 -16.04 -25.93
CA SER A 520 -3.55 -14.67 -26.43
C SER A 520 -4.69 -13.93 -25.73
N THR A 521 -4.98 -14.28 -24.46
CA THR A 521 -5.92 -13.53 -23.62
C THR A 521 -5.53 -12.06 -23.59
N VAL A 522 -6.49 -11.19 -23.93
CA VAL A 522 -6.26 -9.75 -23.99
C VAL A 522 -6.20 -9.15 -22.57
N THR A 523 -5.05 -8.60 -22.22
CA THR A 523 -4.74 -8.04 -20.90
C THR A 523 -3.94 -6.74 -21.00
N SER A 524 -3.68 -6.09 -19.87
CA SER A 524 -2.80 -4.91 -19.79
C SER A 524 -1.30 -5.24 -19.71
N ASN A 525 -0.94 -6.51 -19.44
CA ASN A 525 0.44 -7.00 -19.32
C ASN A 525 1.40 -6.59 -20.47
N PRO A 526 0.96 -6.45 -21.74
CA PRO A 526 1.80 -5.88 -22.79
C PRO A 526 2.41 -4.52 -22.44
N GLY A 527 1.77 -3.71 -21.58
CA GLY A 527 2.31 -2.45 -21.08
C GLY A 527 3.67 -2.58 -20.37
N HIS A 528 3.89 -3.67 -19.64
CA HIS A 528 5.16 -3.97 -18.98
C HIS A 528 6.25 -4.36 -19.98
N CYS A 529 5.87 -5.08 -21.04
CA CYS A 529 6.77 -5.40 -22.15
C CYS A 529 7.21 -4.13 -22.90
N LEU A 530 6.26 -3.20 -23.10
CA LEU A 530 6.57 -1.88 -23.66
C LEU A 530 7.49 -1.10 -22.72
N TRP A 531 7.22 -1.06 -21.43
CA TRP A 531 8.03 -0.32 -20.46
C TRP A 531 9.51 -0.75 -20.47
N MET A 532 9.76 -2.06 -20.52
CA MET A 532 11.11 -2.62 -20.59
C MET A 532 11.75 -2.54 -21.98
N GLY A 533 10.97 -2.27 -23.04
CA GLY A 533 11.50 -2.12 -24.40
C GLY A 533 11.96 -3.43 -25.06
N ILE A 534 11.33 -4.55 -24.73
CA ILE A 534 11.69 -5.87 -25.31
C ILE A 534 11.16 -6.04 -26.75
N LEU A 535 10.04 -5.43 -27.10
CA LEU A 535 9.48 -5.51 -28.47
C LEU A 535 10.34 -4.75 -29.48
N ASP A 536 10.28 -5.13 -30.75
CA ASP A 536 10.73 -4.23 -31.82
C ASP A 536 9.78 -3.03 -31.97
N GLU A 537 10.23 -2.01 -32.70
CA GLU A 537 9.56 -0.72 -32.79
C GLU A 537 8.14 -0.81 -33.40
N GLU A 538 7.96 -1.64 -34.43
CA GLU A 538 6.68 -1.81 -35.11
C GLU A 538 5.69 -2.57 -34.22
N ARG A 539 6.10 -3.73 -33.70
CA ARG A 539 5.28 -4.56 -32.80
C ARG A 539 4.94 -3.83 -31.51
N GLY A 540 5.86 -3.05 -30.97
CA GLY A 540 5.60 -2.22 -29.80
C GLY A 540 4.54 -1.16 -30.05
N ARG A 541 4.52 -0.52 -31.23
CA ARG A 541 3.43 0.42 -31.59
C ARG A 541 2.09 -0.28 -31.75
N ILE A 542 2.06 -1.48 -32.35
CA ILE A 542 0.84 -2.28 -32.51
C ILE A 542 0.28 -2.68 -31.14
N ALA A 543 1.14 -3.23 -30.26
CA ALA A 543 0.77 -3.60 -28.91
C ALA A 543 0.30 -2.39 -28.08
N GLY A 544 0.98 -1.24 -28.22
CA GLY A 544 0.59 0.01 -27.56
C GLY A 544 -0.79 0.49 -27.97
N ARG A 545 -1.10 0.53 -29.27
CA ARG A 545 -2.44 0.90 -29.76
C ARG A 545 -3.51 -0.08 -29.29
N ARG A 546 -3.18 -1.37 -29.20
CA ARG A 546 -4.12 -2.39 -28.69
C ARG A 546 -4.57 -2.13 -27.26
N LEU A 547 -3.70 -1.59 -26.40
CA LEU A 547 -4.04 -1.23 -25.02
C LEU A 547 -5.08 -0.11 -24.95
N MET A 548 -5.15 0.75 -25.98
CA MET A 548 -6.05 1.90 -26.02
C MET A 548 -7.44 1.59 -26.57
N GLU A 549 -7.68 0.36 -27.01
CA GLU A 549 -9.01 -0.05 -27.47
C GLU A 549 -10.03 0.01 -26.32
N PRO A 550 -11.32 0.31 -26.63
CA PRO A 550 -12.35 0.56 -25.59
C PRO A 550 -12.62 -0.62 -24.65
N ASP A 551 -12.26 -1.83 -25.06
CA ASP A 551 -12.41 -3.02 -24.23
C ASP A 551 -11.38 -3.10 -23.10
N LEU A 552 -10.26 -2.39 -23.21
CA LEU A 552 -9.26 -2.22 -22.14
C LEU A 552 -9.33 -0.83 -21.51
N PHE A 553 -9.35 0.24 -22.30
CA PHE A 553 -9.34 1.60 -21.76
C PHE A 553 -10.73 2.07 -21.35
N THR A 554 -10.92 2.33 -20.06
CA THR A 554 -12.22 2.69 -19.47
C THR A 554 -12.57 4.18 -19.59
N GLY A 555 -11.61 5.03 -19.99
CA GLY A 555 -11.68 6.48 -19.80
C GLY A 555 -11.18 6.96 -18.42
N TRP A 556 -10.92 6.04 -17.49
CA TRP A 556 -10.23 6.27 -16.22
C TRP A 556 -8.82 5.68 -16.21
N GLY A 557 -8.63 4.51 -16.84
CA GLY A 557 -7.37 3.78 -16.89
C GLY A 557 -7.56 2.46 -17.63
N LEU A 558 -6.57 1.56 -17.56
CA LEU A 558 -6.62 0.26 -18.25
C LEU A 558 -7.23 -0.81 -17.34
N ARG A 559 -8.18 -1.58 -17.86
CA ARG A 559 -8.60 -2.85 -17.26
C ARG A 559 -7.47 -3.85 -17.39
N VAL A 560 -7.32 -4.68 -16.37
CA VAL A 560 -6.35 -5.80 -16.40
C VAL A 560 -6.76 -6.93 -17.34
N LEU A 561 -8.05 -7.01 -17.69
CA LEU A 561 -8.64 -7.99 -18.59
C LEU A 561 -9.67 -7.29 -19.48
N SER A 562 -9.66 -7.61 -20.78
CA SER A 562 -10.64 -7.10 -21.74
C SER A 562 -12.09 -7.36 -21.30
N ASP A 563 -12.96 -6.36 -21.45
CA ASP A 563 -14.39 -6.51 -21.15
C ASP A 563 -15.15 -7.45 -22.10
N LYS A 564 -14.51 -7.88 -23.20
CA LYS A 564 -15.02 -8.89 -24.13
C LYS A 564 -14.75 -10.32 -23.67
N HIS A 565 -13.92 -10.50 -22.64
CA HIS A 565 -13.56 -11.81 -22.13
C HIS A 565 -14.72 -12.45 -21.32
N PRO A 566 -15.03 -13.74 -21.46
CA PRO A 566 -16.15 -14.38 -20.75
C PRO A 566 -16.03 -14.33 -19.22
N SER A 567 -14.80 -14.29 -18.70
CA SER A 567 -14.51 -14.15 -17.26
C SER A 567 -14.34 -12.70 -16.80
N TYR A 568 -14.68 -11.70 -17.62
CA TYR A 568 -14.60 -10.31 -17.20
C TYR A 568 -15.56 -10.04 -16.04
N ASP A 569 -15.03 -9.38 -15.01
CA ASP A 569 -15.80 -8.91 -13.86
C ASP A 569 -15.20 -7.56 -13.40
N PRO A 570 -15.90 -6.43 -13.60
CA PRO A 570 -15.38 -5.12 -13.23
C PRO A 570 -15.10 -4.98 -11.74
N HIS A 571 -15.70 -5.82 -10.89
CA HIS A 571 -15.52 -5.82 -9.44
C HIS A 571 -14.57 -6.91 -8.95
N SER A 572 -13.96 -7.69 -9.85
CA SER A 572 -12.93 -8.66 -9.49
C SER A 572 -11.59 -7.98 -9.26
N TYR A 573 -10.79 -8.53 -8.33
CA TYR A 573 -9.47 -8.02 -7.98
C TYR A 573 -8.53 -7.96 -9.19
N GLN A 574 -8.50 -9.02 -10.01
CA GLN A 574 -7.62 -9.11 -11.19
C GLN A 574 -8.32 -9.67 -12.45
N ARG A 575 -9.66 -9.60 -12.55
CA ARG A 575 -10.42 -9.96 -13.78
C ARG A 575 -11.20 -8.82 -14.41
N GLY A 576 -10.87 -7.57 -14.11
CA GLY A 576 -11.53 -6.45 -14.77
C GLY A 576 -11.32 -5.08 -14.13
N SER A 577 -10.83 -5.02 -12.90
CA SER A 577 -10.46 -3.77 -12.24
C SER A 577 -9.40 -2.96 -13.00
N VAL A 578 -9.33 -1.67 -12.67
CA VAL A 578 -8.29 -0.74 -13.11
C VAL A 578 -7.29 -0.56 -11.98
N TRP A 579 -6.01 -0.77 -12.30
CA TRP A 579 -4.89 -0.60 -11.39
C TRP A 579 -4.06 0.62 -11.81
N PRO A 580 -3.93 1.65 -10.96
CA PRO A 580 -3.18 2.87 -11.31
C PRO A 580 -1.72 2.61 -11.67
N HIS A 581 -1.03 1.76 -10.91
CA HIS A 581 0.38 1.44 -11.17
C HIS A 581 0.58 0.77 -12.54
N ASP A 582 -0.27 -0.20 -12.88
CA ASP A 582 -0.24 -0.94 -14.14
C ASP A 582 -0.54 -0.02 -15.33
N SER A 583 -1.55 0.85 -15.17
CA SER A 583 -1.90 1.87 -16.17
C SER A 583 -0.75 2.87 -16.41
N VAL A 584 -0.04 3.31 -15.36
CA VAL A 584 1.12 4.21 -15.52
C VAL A 584 2.33 3.48 -16.10
N ILE A 585 2.56 2.22 -15.76
CA ILE A 585 3.59 1.39 -16.41
C ILE A 585 3.31 1.28 -17.91
N ALA A 586 2.07 1.02 -18.30
CA ALA A 586 1.66 1.03 -19.70
C ALA A 586 1.89 2.40 -20.35
N ALA A 587 1.56 3.51 -19.68
CA ALA A 587 1.84 4.87 -20.18
C ALA A 587 3.34 5.15 -20.36
N ALA A 588 4.20 4.68 -19.46
CA ALA A 588 5.64 4.74 -19.61
C ALA A 588 6.13 3.93 -20.83
N GLY A 589 5.54 2.75 -21.04
CA GLY A 589 5.76 1.94 -22.23
C GLY A 589 5.31 2.65 -23.52
N LEU A 590 4.12 3.24 -23.55
CA LEU A 590 3.61 4.01 -24.68
C LEU A 590 4.56 5.16 -25.05
N ARG A 591 5.03 5.94 -24.06
CA ARG A 591 6.04 6.99 -24.28
C ARG A 591 7.31 6.45 -24.91
N ARG A 592 7.82 5.30 -24.47
CA ARG A 592 9.03 4.67 -25.02
C ARG A 592 8.90 4.36 -26.52
N TYR A 593 7.70 4.06 -27.01
CA TYR A 593 7.44 3.75 -28.44
C TYR A 593 6.92 4.95 -29.25
N GLY A 594 7.01 6.17 -28.70
CA GLY A 594 6.59 7.40 -29.36
C GLY A 594 5.08 7.65 -29.38
N LEU A 595 4.30 6.88 -28.59
CA LEU A 595 2.84 7.00 -28.45
C LEU A 595 2.50 7.98 -27.32
N ALA A 596 2.90 9.24 -27.49
CA ALA A 596 2.79 10.26 -26.45
C ALA A 596 1.33 10.65 -26.14
N GLU A 597 0.49 10.77 -27.16
CA GLU A 597 -0.93 11.14 -27.00
C GLU A 597 -1.72 10.06 -26.25
N GLU A 598 -1.44 8.79 -26.55
CA GLU A 598 -2.01 7.64 -25.85
C GLU A 598 -1.59 7.63 -24.39
N ALA A 599 -0.30 7.87 -24.10
CA ALA A 599 0.18 8.00 -22.74
C ALA A 599 -0.51 9.15 -21.99
N TRP A 600 -0.65 10.32 -22.60
CA TRP A 600 -1.37 11.46 -22.00
C TRP A 600 -2.83 11.13 -21.68
N THR A 601 -3.48 10.36 -22.55
CA THR A 601 -4.87 9.94 -22.38
C THR A 601 -5.04 9.06 -21.13
N VAL A 602 -4.11 8.12 -20.90
CA VAL A 602 -4.10 7.29 -19.69
C VAL A 602 -3.85 8.13 -18.44
N LEU A 603 -2.87 9.04 -18.48
CA LEU A 603 -2.54 9.89 -17.33
C LEU A 603 -3.68 10.85 -16.98
N ASP A 604 -4.34 11.46 -17.98
CA ASP A 604 -5.49 12.34 -17.75
C ASP A 604 -6.67 11.59 -17.13
N GLY A 605 -6.92 10.35 -17.57
CA GLY A 605 -7.95 9.48 -16.98
C GLY A 605 -7.72 9.24 -15.49
N LEU A 606 -6.48 8.90 -15.11
CA LEU A 606 -6.12 8.64 -13.71
C LEU A 606 -6.16 9.92 -12.86
N LEU A 607 -5.69 11.04 -13.39
CA LEU A 607 -5.78 12.35 -12.73
C LEU A 607 -7.23 12.80 -12.57
N ALA A 608 -8.12 12.47 -13.50
CA ALA A 608 -9.55 12.70 -13.33
C ALA A 608 -10.15 11.78 -12.26
N ALA A 609 -9.73 10.51 -12.21
CA ALA A 609 -10.22 9.53 -11.24
C ALA A 609 -9.82 9.89 -9.80
N VAL A 610 -8.56 10.27 -9.57
CA VAL A 610 -8.04 10.57 -8.21
C VAL A 610 -8.76 11.74 -7.55
N MET A 611 -9.20 12.72 -8.34
CA MET A 611 -9.97 13.87 -7.87
C MET A 611 -11.38 13.50 -7.37
N CYS A 612 -11.86 12.28 -7.66
CA CYS A 612 -13.14 11.78 -7.16
C CYS A 612 -13.00 11.00 -5.84
N PHE A 613 -11.79 10.57 -5.45
CA PHE A 613 -11.57 9.82 -4.22
C PHE A 613 -11.33 10.75 -3.03
N GLU A 614 -11.69 10.27 -1.85
CA GLU A 614 -11.45 10.97 -0.58
C GLU A 614 -9.97 11.33 -0.43
N ASP A 615 -9.71 12.54 0.07
CA ASP A 615 -8.37 13.08 0.28
C ASP A 615 -7.46 13.14 -0.97
N ILE A 616 -8.00 12.92 -2.18
CA ILE A 616 -7.22 12.82 -3.43
C ILE A 616 -6.21 11.66 -3.32
N GLN A 617 -6.56 10.61 -2.56
CA GLN A 617 -5.74 9.41 -2.43
C GLN A 617 -6.00 8.46 -3.60
N MET A 618 -4.94 8.11 -4.32
CA MET A 618 -5.03 7.10 -5.36
C MET A 618 -5.20 5.71 -4.72
N PRO A 619 -6.30 4.99 -4.96
CA PRO A 619 -6.50 3.68 -4.37
C PRO A 619 -5.62 2.62 -5.05
N GLU A 620 -5.40 1.48 -4.37
CA GLU A 620 -4.75 0.31 -4.94
C GLU A 620 -5.33 -0.09 -6.31
N LEU A 621 -6.66 -0.14 -6.39
CA LEU A 621 -7.44 -0.45 -7.58
C LEU A 621 -8.87 0.11 -7.45
N PHE A 622 -9.57 0.22 -8.56
CA PHE A 622 -11.00 0.53 -8.61
C PHE A 622 -11.69 -0.26 -9.72
N ALA A 623 -13.03 -0.25 -9.76
CA ALA A 623 -13.79 -1.11 -10.66
C ALA A 623 -13.58 -0.75 -12.14
N GLY A 624 -13.61 -1.77 -13.00
CA GLY A 624 -13.42 -1.69 -14.47
C GLY A 624 -14.51 -1.00 -15.27
N LEU A 625 -15.41 -0.25 -14.64
CA LEU A 625 -16.57 0.32 -15.32
C LEU A 625 -16.15 1.50 -16.21
N PRO A 626 -16.72 1.61 -17.43
CA PRO A 626 -16.41 2.72 -18.31
C PRO A 626 -16.92 4.04 -17.73
N ARG A 627 -16.15 5.11 -17.93
CA ARG A 627 -16.47 6.47 -17.50
C ARG A 627 -17.81 7.00 -18.03
N GLY A 628 -18.24 6.52 -19.19
CA GLY A 628 -19.54 6.87 -19.77
C GLY A 628 -20.75 6.30 -19.04
N GLU A 629 -20.58 5.22 -18.26
CA GLU A 629 -21.66 4.57 -17.53
C GLU A 629 -21.85 5.16 -16.13
N PHE A 630 -20.74 5.36 -15.41
CA PHE A 630 -20.73 6.00 -14.10
C PHE A 630 -19.78 7.20 -14.16
N ALA A 631 -20.33 8.40 -13.95
CA ALA A 631 -19.60 9.68 -14.10
C ALA A 631 -18.46 9.87 -13.08
N VAL A 632 -18.28 8.93 -12.15
CA VAL A 632 -17.21 8.84 -11.16
C VAL A 632 -16.64 7.42 -11.15
N PRO A 633 -15.37 7.20 -10.78
CA PRO A 633 -14.84 5.86 -10.63
C PRO A 633 -15.54 5.13 -9.47
N VAL A 634 -15.88 3.85 -9.67
CA VAL A 634 -16.53 3.03 -8.63
C VAL A 634 -15.45 2.35 -7.77
N PRO A 635 -15.42 2.56 -6.44
CA PRO A 635 -14.34 2.04 -5.61
C PRO A 635 -14.40 0.52 -5.47
N TYR A 636 -13.22 -0.10 -5.38
CA TYR A 636 -13.11 -1.50 -5.01
C TYR A 636 -13.17 -1.64 -3.48
N ARG A 637 -14.06 -2.50 -2.96
CA ARG A 637 -14.42 -2.52 -1.53
C ARG A 637 -13.25 -2.84 -0.59
N MET A 638 -12.33 -3.70 -1.03
CA MET A 638 -11.21 -4.19 -0.22
C MET A 638 -9.88 -3.51 -0.59
N ALA A 639 -9.93 -2.40 -1.33
CA ALA A 639 -8.72 -1.72 -1.79
C ALA A 639 -7.95 -1.16 -0.59
N ASN A 640 -6.63 -1.32 -0.63
CA ASN A 640 -5.76 -0.61 0.30
C ASN A 640 -5.69 0.87 -0.09
N VAL A 641 -5.88 1.74 0.91
CA VAL A 641 -5.82 3.20 0.77
C VAL A 641 -5.24 3.76 2.07
N PRO A 642 -3.99 4.27 2.08
CA PRO A 642 -3.05 4.35 0.94
C PRO A 642 -2.45 2.99 0.51
N GLN A 643 -1.86 2.97 -0.69
CA GLN A 643 -1.10 1.84 -1.22
C GLN A 643 0.16 2.35 -1.97
N ALA A 644 1.30 1.65 -1.81
CA ALA A 644 2.61 2.13 -2.22
C ALA A 644 2.84 2.27 -3.73
N TRP A 645 2.48 1.28 -4.55
CA TRP A 645 2.60 1.42 -6.01
C TRP A 645 1.56 2.37 -6.60
N ALA A 646 0.45 2.63 -5.91
CA ALA A 646 -0.57 3.57 -6.34
C ALA A 646 -0.06 5.00 -6.12
N ALA A 647 0.52 5.27 -4.94
CA ALA A 647 1.26 6.50 -4.68
C ALA A 647 2.46 6.67 -5.62
N GLY A 648 3.28 5.61 -5.78
CA GLY A 648 4.40 5.57 -6.70
C GLY A 648 3.99 5.91 -8.14
N SER A 649 2.86 5.38 -8.61
CA SER A 649 2.36 5.66 -9.97
C SER A 649 2.21 7.15 -10.25
N VAL A 650 1.73 7.95 -9.29
CA VAL A 650 1.58 9.40 -9.43
C VAL A 650 2.94 10.07 -9.60
N LEU A 651 3.95 9.63 -8.85
CA LEU A 651 5.32 10.13 -8.98
C LEU A 651 5.92 9.76 -10.35
N GLN A 652 5.67 8.53 -10.81
CA GLN A 652 6.11 8.08 -12.13
C GLN A 652 5.47 8.89 -13.27
N MET A 653 4.24 9.40 -13.13
CA MET A 653 3.63 10.28 -14.14
C MET A 653 4.51 11.50 -14.44
N VAL A 654 5.15 12.10 -13.43
CA VAL A 654 6.07 13.23 -13.59
C VAL A 654 7.25 12.84 -14.46
N ARG A 655 7.84 11.66 -14.22
CA ARG A 655 8.94 11.12 -15.03
C ARG A 655 8.50 10.87 -16.48
N VAL A 656 7.30 10.32 -16.68
CA VAL A 656 6.70 10.03 -18.00
C VAL A 656 6.49 11.31 -18.82
N LEU A 657 5.98 12.38 -18.19
CA LEU A 657 5.76 13.68 -18.82
C LEU A 657 7.07 14.39 -19.22
N LEU A 658 8.09 14.30 -18.36
CA LEU A 658 9.40 14.92 -18.61
C LEU A 658 10.29 14.11 -19.55
N GLY A 659 9.99 12.81 -19.75
CA GLY A 659 10.90 11.88 -20.43
C GLY A 659 12.27 11.86 -19.75
N LEU A 660 12.29 11.93 -18.41
CA LEU A 660 13.50 12.07 -17.61
C LEU A 660 14.21 10.72 -17.47
N GLU A 661 15.42 10.62 -18.00
CA GLU A 661 16.25 9.42 -18.01
C GLU A 661 17.68 9.73 -17.53
N PRO A 662 17.98 9.49 -16.24
CA PRO A 662 19.33 9.68 -15.71
C PRO A 662 20.33 8.65 -16.23
N ASP A 663 21.56 9.13 -16.42
CA ASP A 663 22.77 8.36 -16.71
C ASP A 663 23.94 9.04 -15.99
N VAL A 664 23.80 9.14 -14.67
CA VAL A 664 24.79 9.76 -13.78
C VAL A 664 26.15 9.06 -13.81
N PRO A 665 26.28 7.72 -13.98
CA PRO A 665 27.59 7.10 -14.22
C PRO A 665 28.37 7.74 -15.38
N ASN A 666 27.69 8.21 -16.42
CA ASN A 666 28.29 8.91 -17.56
C ASN A 666 28.17 10.44 -17.47
N SER A 667 27.79 10.98 -16.31
CA SER A 667 27.56 12.41 -16.07
C SER A 667 26.53 13.03 -17.02
N ARG A 668 25.45 12.30 -17.33
CA ARG A 668 24.40 12.73 -18.25
C ARG A 668 23.02 12.59 -17.64
N ILE A 669 22.11 13.47 -18.08
CA ILE A 669 20.68 13.37 -17.85
C ILE A 669 20.01 13.61 -19.20
N TYR A 670 19.19 12.68 -19.65
CA TYR A 670 18.42 12.80 -20.88
C TYR A 670 17.01 13.29 -20.54
N LEU A 671 16.50 14.18 -21.39
CA LEU A 671 15.14 14.73 -21.29
C LEU A 671 14.49 14.60 -22.66
N ASP A 672 13.26 14.09 -22.67
CA ASP A 672 12.34 14.13 -23.81
C ASP A 672 10.97 14.62 -23.31
N PRO A 673 10.79 15.91 -22.99
CA PRO A 673 9.54 16.39 -22.44
C PRO A 673 8.43 16.35 -23.50
N ALA A 674 7.35 15.63 -23.21
CA ALA A 674 6.13 15.63 -24.02
C ALA A 674 4.97 16.05 -23.12
N LEU A 675 4.68 17.35 -23.10
CA LEU A 675 3.67 17.93 -22.24
C LEU A 675 2.33 18.11 -22.98
N PRO A 676 1.22 17.60 -22.43
CA PRO A 676 -0.11 17.78 -23.00
C PRO A 676 -0.67 19.18 -22.73
N ALA A 677 -1.72 19.56 -23.47
CA ALA A 677 -2.37 20.86 -23.32
C ALA A 677 -2.88 21.14 -21.89
N TRP A 678 -3.32 20.12 -21.15
CA TRP A 678 -3.79 20.25 -19.78
C TRP A 678 -2.65 20.50 -18.77
N CYS A 679 -1.40 20.18 -19.10
CA CYS A 679 -0.22 20.48 -18.29
C CYS A 679 0.88 21.13 -19.16
N SER A 680 0.59 22.31 -19.70
CA SER A 680 1.48 23.03 -20.62
C SER A 680 2.83 23.46 -20.03
N ARG A 681 2.98 23.39 -18.71
CA ARG A 681 4.21 23.67 -17.97
C ARG A 681 4.34 22.70 -16.80
N LEU A 682 5.55 22.20 -16.58
CA LEU A 682 5.91 21.39 -15.42
C LEU A 682 7.33 21.77 -14.98
N ARG A 683 7.47 22.21 -13.74
CA ARG A 683 8.78 22.40 -13.10
C ARG A 683 8.99 21.28 -12.09
N LEU A 684 10.18 20.69 -12.10
CA LEU A 684 10.67 19.76 -11.07
C LEU A 684 11.90 20.39 -10.42
N SER A 685 11.96 20.41 -9.09
CA SER A 685 13.05 21.01 -8.31
C SER A 685 13.45 20.12 -7.14
N ASN A 686 14.65 20.35 -6.58
CA ASN A 686 15.24 19.53 -5.51
C ASN A 686 15.40 18.04 -5.86
N ILE A 687 15.66 17.74 -7.13
CA ILE A 687 16.04 16.39 -7.58
C ILE A 687 17.36 16.02 -6.89
N ARG A 688 17.43 14.81 -6.36
CA ARG A 688 18.58 14.28 -5.63
C ARG A 688 19.37 13.29 -6.45
#